data_AF-A0A6C0K0J6-F1
#
_entry.id   AF-A0A6C0K0J6-F1
#
_cell.length_a   1.000
_cell.length_b   1.000
_cell.length_c   1.000
_cell.angle_alpha   90.00
_cell.angle_beta   90.00
_cell.angle_gamma   90.00
#
_symmetry.space_group_name_H-M   'P 1'
#
loop_
_entity.id
_entity.type
_entity.pdbx_description
1 polymer ?
#
loop_
_entity_poly.entity_id
_entity_poly.type
_entity_poly.pdbx_seq_one_letter_code
_entity_poly.pdbx_strand_id
1 'polypeptide(L)'
;MDRKVPPIINCRTISQKDNHALVWLHPGFEGNPVHPCIATSLADYRSWKRRADITALVLTEVSVADFEELKKHKVNLFVKKAAFEQFPRSDWVALQVSIGVLEELSEHFPIVSKPWDGTLVDAVCCVTLMLHFNHLVLRPGTAVSPQRQEQFASYSIRISDVYAQPPQIWLITQYFVHSVTKRQKEIRQCLKNNLANPLINKVVLLNEEDLRYEWSSSKYADKVQQEIIRKRLTYADLLKYTYEKVPPNTIVIYANADIFCNDTLKHVHTVNMADKLFALLRYDEQEDESLRLFGPRPDSQDTWICLSDSVKSRTWDFKAFDYKLGTAGCDNRFTGDMFGMRFLISNPCQTIQTVHVHQTAIRNYNPKDIVPAKLYMYIHPCSIVELQQQSVGDEKVFALAPRSTTVTIKGLNAKKLQTYCVMLARENRFKWSEVTPTVMAAKPLQIYHWKDAFVTNCGVVYDYKNVWLGSVENGNAFAEKVGRDLGIAFVQAAEKQPAMLAIPCTTLPRYMHVDLYCLYYLAYALQIYRQLPADQPTPSLYLYPPSIPTLQSFTIRSGHMPAVRWNPTVCAYAKDVYGYIPETCEVSSAEIEALRSAFPLWQPTCTTKCVVLVDEFLVPEFVEESIAPLLPAGWKVEQVLRTSSGVEAYRQIVGAGLCILFNLPKQEEQWAKLWTLPMGCPTLEFQNELKVEGGFQHLAAAASLDAYCIPLHKGTPIEMRQQLLTQFKQWLVEHPLMEAADPVPDVVSPTGIFLSL
;
A
#
# COMPACT_ATOMS: atom_id res chain seq x y z
N MET A 1 -44.99 -6.93 11.25
CA MET A 1 -43.91 -5.97 11.55
C MET A 1 -42.83 -6.20 10.53
N ASP A 2 -42.64 -5.26 9.60
CA ASP A 2 -41.53 -5.33 8.65
C ASP A 2 -40.23 -5.43 9.45
N ARG A 3 -39.49 -6.53 9.28
CA ARG A 3 -38.14 -6.67 9.84
C ARG A 3 -37.29 -5.59 9.18
N LYS A 4 -37.19 -4.42 9.82
CA LYS A 4 -36.20 -3.42 9.42
C LYS A 4 -34.84 -4.10 9.48
N VAL A 5 -34.18 -4.17 8.34
CA VAL A 5 -32.80 -4.64 8.23
C VAL A 5 -31.98 -3.80 9.22
N PRO A 6 -31.24 -4.43 10.16
CA PRO A 6 -30.41 -3.68 11.10
C PRO A 6 -29.43 -2.78 10.34
N PRO A 7 -29.08 -1.60 10.88
CA PRO A 7 -28.03 -0.79 10.28
C PRO A 7 -26.74 -1.62 10.16
N ILE A 8 -26.03 -1.44 9.05
CA ILE A 8 -24.76 -2.12 8.77
C ILE A 8 -23.65 -1.05 8.80
N ILE A 9 -22.63 -1.28 9.60
CA ILE A 9 -21.38 -0.50 9.58
C ILE A 9 -20.30 -1.33 8.93
N ASN A 10 -19.61 -0.75 7.93
CA ASN A 10 -18.42 -1.35 7.33
C ASN A 10 -17.18 -0.71 7.94
N CYS A 11 -16.27 -1.53 8.46
CA CYS A 11 -15.10 -1.07 9.19
C CYS A 11 -13.81 -1.66 8.60
N ARG A 12 -12.75 -0.87 8.61
CA ARG A 12 -11.43 -1.20 8.04
C ARG A 12 -10.30 -0.92 9.04
N THR A 13 -10.54 -1.21 10.31
CA THR A 13 -9.54 -1.06 11.35
C THR A 13 -8.36 -1.99 11.09
N ILE A 14 -7.15 -1.45 11.14
CA ILE A 14 -5.90 -2.19 10.97
C ILE A 14 -5.21 -2.29 12.34
N SER A 15 -4.71 -3.48 12.67
CA SER A 15 -3.88 -3.69 13.86
C SER A 15 -2.41 -3.42 13.54
N GLN A 16 -1.69 -2.82 14.47
CA GLN A 16 -0.24 -2.64 14.39
C GLN A 16 0.49 -3.56 15.37
N LYS A 17 1.73 -3.91 15.08
CA LYS A 17 2.60 -4.62 16.03
C LYS A 17 3.11 -3.67 17.10
N ASP A 18 2.32 -3.36 18.12
CA ASP A 18 2.68 -2.49 19.26
C ASP A 18 3.33 -3.25 20.44
N ASN A 19 3.64 -4.54 20.28
CA ASN A 19 4.33 -5.38 21.26
C ASN A 19 5.35 -6.34 20.61
N HIS A 20 6.12 -5.85 19.63
CA HIS A 20 7.10 -6.64 18.89
C HIS A 20 8.44 -6.66 19.63
N ALA A 21 8.64 -7.70 20.44
CA ALA A 21 9.81 -7.83 21.29
C ALA A 21 10.94 -8.66 20.66
N LEU A 22 12.19 -8.24 20.91
CA LEU A 22 13.41 -9.01 20.69
C LEU A 22 14.02 -9.38 22.04
N VAL A 23 14.34 -10.66 22.24
CA VAL A 23 14.87 -11.18 23.51
C VAL A 23 16.34 -11.55 23.36
N TRP A 24 17.21 -10.96 24.17
CA TRP A 24 18.62 -11.34 24.19
C TRP A 24 18.85 -12.59 25.04
N LEU A 25 19.22 -13.68 24.36
CA LEU A 25 19.58 -14.94 24.99
C LEU A 25 20.98 -14.88 25.57
N HIS A 26 21.14 -15.35 26.80
CA HIS A 26 22.41 -15.39 27.50
C HIS A 26 22.52 -16.63 28.41
N PRO A 27 23.72 -16.97 28.87
CA PRO A 27 23.90 -17.98 29.92
C PRO A 27 23.11 -17.58 31.17
N GLY A 28 22.19 -18.45 31.62
CA GLY A 28 21.31 -18.19 32.76
C GLY A 28 19.96 -17.55 32.42
N PHE A 29 19.58 -17.41 31.14
CA PHE A 29 18.20 -17.06 30.79
C PHE A 29 17.23 -18.16 31.24
N GLU A 30 16.22 -17.80 32.01
CA GLU A 30 15.18 -18.70 32.50
C GLU A 30 13.86 -18.42 31.78
N GLY A 31 13.35 -19.41 31.02
CA GLY A 31 12.07 -19.30 30.34
C GLY A 31 12.00 -20.03 29.00
N ASN A 32 10.82 -20.00 28.38
CA ASN A 32 10.61 -20.50 27.02
C ASN A 32 10.19 -19.31 26.13
N PRO A 33 11.12 -18.70 25.39
CA PRO A 33 10.82 -17.48 24.64
C PRO A 33 9.92 -17.81 23.44
N VAL A 34 8.78 -17.11 23.35
CA VAL A 34 7.86 -17.18 22.19
C VAL A 34 8.17 -16.06 21.20
N HIS A 35 8.82 -15.00 21.68
CA HIS A 35 9.26 -13.86 20.88
C HIS A 35 10.56 -14.17 20.11
N PRO A 36 10.80 -13.47 18.99
CA PRO A 36 12.10 -13.45 18.32
C PRO A 36 13.25 -13.22 19.30
N CYS A 37 14.35 -13.94 19.07
CA CYS A 37 15.52 -13.94 19.93
C CYS A 37 16.78 -13.53 19.18
N ILE A 38 17.75 -13.00 19.93
CA ILE A 38 19.11 -12.70 19.46
C ILE A 38 20.13 -13.44 20.33
N ALA A 39 21.11 -14.04 19.67
CA ALA A 39 22.26 -14.67 20.32
C ALA A 39 23.53 -13.87 20.02
N THR A 40 24.45 -13.82 20.97
CA THR A 40 25.73 -13.10 20.85
C THR A 40 26.95 -14.02 20.81
N SER A 41 26.72 -15.33 20.68
CA SER A 41 27.76 -16.34 20.50
C SER A 41 27.20 -17.59 19.82
N LEU A 42 28.06 -18.37 19.15
CA LEU A 42 27.64 -19.67 18.60
C LEU A 42 27.28 -20.68 19.69
N ALA A 43 27.89 -20.59 20.87
CA ALA A 43 27.54 -21.43 22.00
C ALA A 43 26.09 -21.20 22.45
N ASP A 44 25.68 -19.93 22.57
CA ASP A 44 24.31 -19.55 22.87
C ASP A 44 23.35 -19.94 21.73
N TYR A 45 23.75 -19.72 20.48
CA TYR A 45 22.96 -20.16 19.34
C TYR A 45 22.70 -21.68 19.37
N ARG A 46 23.75 -22.49 19.61
CA ARG A 46 23.64 -23.96 19.70
C ARG A 46 22.72 -24.41 20.83
N SER A 47 22.81 -23.77 22.00
CA SER A 47 22.03 -24.15 23.18
C SER A 47 20.54 -23.83 23.01
N TRP A 48 20.21 -22.75 22.29
CA TRP A 48 18.84 -22.25 22.19
C TRP A 48 18.11 -22.54 20.88
N LYS A 49 18.80 -22.76 19.74
CA LYS A 49 18.15 -22.89 18.40
C LYS A 49 17.06 -23.95 18.27
N ARG A 50 17.03 -24.95 19.16
CA ARG A 50 15.98 -26.00 19.17
C ARG A 50 14.73 -25.61 19.96
N ARG A 51 14.79 -24.51 20.73
CA ARG A 51 13.75 -24.09 21.69
C ARG A 51 13.31 -22.63 21.49
N ALA A 52 14.10 -21.82 20.79
CA ALA A 52 13.85 -20.41 20.56
C ALA A 52 13.96 -20.08 19.06
N ASP A 53 13.17 -19.11 18.61
CA ASP A 53 13.27 -18.52 17.27
C ASP A 53 14.39 -17.48 17.24
N ILE A 54 15.60 -17.88 16.84
CA ILE A 54 16.76 -16.98 16.79
C ILE A 54 16.81 -16.29 15.44
N THR A 55 16.41 -15.02 15.41
CA THR A 55 16.31 -14.21 14.19
C THR A 55 17.66 -13.62 13.78
N ALA A 56 18.56 -13.39 14.74
CA ALA A 56 19.88 -12.81 14.50
C ALA A 56 20.96 -13.39 15.41
N LEU A 57 22.18 -13.45 14.89
CA LEU A 57 23.39 -13.85 15.61
C LEU A 57 24.45 -12.75 15.47
N VAL A 58 24.90 -12.22 16.60
CA VAL A 58 25.96 -11.21 16.68
C VAL A 58 27.28 -11.89 17.03
N LEU A 59 28.34 -11.64 16.27
CA LEU A 59 29.67 -12.20 16.51
C LEU A 59 30.74 -11.10 16.46
N THR A 60 31.41 -10.86 17.58
CA THR A 60 32.55 -9.92 17.64
C THR A 60 33.87 -10.56 17.24
N GLU A 61 33.95 -11.89 17.31
CA GLU A 61 35.08 -12.72 16.93
C GLU A 61 34.54 -13.98 16.22
N VAL A 62 35.27 -14.47 15.22
CA VAL A 62 34.87 -15.67 14.45
C VAL A 62 36.11 -16.52 14.22
N SER A 63 36.20 -17.68 14.87
CA SER A 63 37.28 -18.62 14.60
C SER A 63 37.04 -19.40 13.29
N VAL A 64 38.06 -20.05 12.76
CA VAL A 64 37.91 -20.94 11.57
C VAL A 64 36.89 -22.05 11.84
N ALA A 65 36.88 -22.62 13.04
CA ALA A 65 35.93 -23.65 13.43
C ALA A 65 34.49 -23.11 13.50
N ASP A 66 34.31 -21.89 14.00
CA ASP A 66 33.02 -21.19 14.03
C ASP A 66 32.50 -20.93 12.61
N PHE A 67 33.38 -20.49 11.71
CA PHE A 67 33.02 -20.21 10.33
C PHE A 67 32.55 -21.47 9.57
N GLU A 68 33.23 -22.60 9.74
CA GLU A 68 32.79 -23.89 9.17
C GLU A 68 31.45 -24.36 9.73
N GLU A 69 31.12 -24.01 10.96
CA GLU A 69 29.80 -24.29 11.50
C GLU A 69 28.72 -23.34 10.94
N LEU A 70 29.02 -22.06 10.76
CA LEU A 70 28.08 -21.08 10.21
C LEU A 70 27.53 -21.51 8.84
N LYS A 71 28.33 -22.22 8.03
CA LYS A 71 27.89 -22.84 6.75
C LYS A 71 26.69 -23.77 6.89
N LYS A 72 26.43 -24.31 8.09
CA LYS A 72 25.34 -25.24 8.40
C LYS A 72 24.09 -24.52 8.90
N HIS A 73 24.10 -23.20 8.98
CA HIS A 73 23.05 -22.40 9.61
C HIS A 73 22.53 -21.30 8.67
N LYS A 74 21.23 -21.02 8.77
CA LYS A 74 20.54 -20.00 7.99
C LYS A 74 19.95 -18.98 8.95
N VAL A 75 20.81 -18.09 9.46
CA VAL A 75 20.47 -17.03 10.42
C VAL A 75 21.11 -15.72 9.96
N ASN A 76 20.45 -14.58 10.21
CA ASN A 76 21.04 -13.28 9.91
C ASN A 76 22.26 -13.04 10.80
N LEU A 77 23.36 -12.61 10.20
CA LEU A 77 24.63 -12.41 10.89
C LEU A 77 24.95 -10.93 11.03
N PHE A 78 25.36 -10.52 12.22
CA PHE A 78 25.91 -9.21 12.48
C PHE A 78 27.31 -9.37 13.06
N VAL A 79 28.32 -8.92 12.32
CA VAL A 79 29.71 -9.22 12.63
C VAL A 79 30.52 -7.95 12.82
N LYS A 80 31.50 -8.02 13.71
CA LYS A 80 32.54 -6.99 13.81
C LYS A 80 33.38 -6.98 12.52
N LYS A 81 33.76 -5.81 12.03
CA LYS A 81 34.54 -5.64 10.80
C LYS A 81 35.83 -6.46 10.79
N ALA A 82 36.58 -6.42 11.89
CA ALA A 82 37.82 -7.20 12.04
C ALA A 82 37.59 -8.72 11.95
N ALA A 83 36.39 -9.23 12.31
CA ALA A 83 36.04 -10.63 12.14
C ALA A 83 35.55 -10.93 10.70
N PHE A 84 34.87 -9.98 10.07
CA PHE A 84 34.46 -10.08 8.67
C PHE A 84 35.67 -10.15 7.72
N GLU A 85 36.68 -9.32 7.95
CA GLU A 85 37.89 -9.20 7.11
C GLU A 85 38.85 -10.40 7.24
N GLN A 86 38.68 -11.27 8.24
CA GLN A 86 39.49 -12.49 8.40
C GLN A 86 39.24 -13.53 7.31
N PHE A 87 38.08 -13.49 6.65
CA PHE A 87 37.69 -14.45 5.63
C PHE A 87 37.39 -13.74 4.30
N PRO A 88 37.66 -14.40 3.15
CA PRO A 88 37.30 -13.86 1.85
C PRO A 88 35.80 -13.53 1.74
N ARG A 89 35.47 -12.43 1.07
CA ARG A 89 34.07 -12.03 0.83
C ARG A 89 33.26 -13.10 0.09
N SER A 90 33.89 -13.89 -0.77
CA SER A 90 33.27 -15.04 -1.46
C SER A 90 32.70 -16.06 -0.47
N ASP A 91 33.38 -16.26 0.65
CA ASP A 91 33.02 -17.29 1.63
C ASP A 91 31.81 -16.86 2.44
N TRP A 92 31.75 -15.57 2.79
CA TRP A 92 30.57 -14.95 3.38
C TRP A 92 29.34 -15.01 2.45
N VAL A 93 29.53 -14.72 1.16
CA VAL A 93 28.46 -14.82 0.15
C VAL A 93 27.97 -16.27 0.01
N ALA A 94 28.87 -17.26 0.12
CA ALA A 94 28.54 -18.67 0.03
C ALA A 94 27.63 -19.17 1.18
N LEU A 95 27.55 -18.44 2.30
CA LEU A 95 26.60 -18.74 3.38
C LEU A 95 25.14 -18.55 2.93
N GLN A 96 24.91 -17.66 1.96
CA GLN A 96 23.58 -17.25 1.47
C GLN A 96 22.66 -16.79 2.63
N VAL A 97 23.20 -15.92 3.49
CA VAL A 97 22.47 -15.27 4.59
C VAL A 97 22.70 -13.76 4.53
N SER A 98 21.82 -12.98 5.16
CA SER A 98 22.05 -11.54 5.33
C SER A 98 23.18 -11.31 6.31
N ILE A 99 24.14 -10.44 5.94
CA ILE A 99 25.29 -10.09 6.77
C ILE A 99 25.34 -8.57 6.94
N GLY A 100 25.33 -8.11 8.19
CA GLY A 100 25.59 -6.72 8.56
C GLY A 100 26.94 -6.58 9.24
N VAL A 101 27.74 -5.60 8.81
CA VAL A 101 28.99 -5.23 9.50
C VAL A 101 28.67 -4.12 10.50
N LEU A 102 28.90 -4.36 11.79
CA LEU A 102 28.44 -3.50 12.90
C LEU A 102 28.91 -2.05 12.77
N GLU A 103 30.19 -1.86 12.44
CA GLU A 103 30.83 -0.56 12.25
C GLU A 103 30.22 0.24 11.09
N GLU A 104 29.66 -0.46 10.09
CA GLU A 104 29.15 0.15 8.85
C GLU A 104 27.63 0.39 8.92
N LEU A 105 26.95 -0.07 9.98
CA LEU A 105 25.49 0.03 10.07
C LEU A 105 24.99 1.47 10.04
N SER A 106 25.64 2.37 10.79
CA SER A 106 25.21 3.78 10.84
C SER A 106 25.45 4.56 9.55
N GLU A 107 26.37 4.08 8.72
CA GLU A 107 26.69 4.66 7.43
C GLU A 107 25.61 4.29 6.40
N HIS A 108 25.16 3.04 6.40
CA HIS A 108 24.23 2.50 5.40
C HIS A 108 22.75 2.57 5.80
N PHE A 109 22.46 2.55 7.11
CA PHE A 109 21.10 2.48 7.63
C PHE A 109 20.80 3.69 8.50
N PRO A 110 20.07 4.69 7.97
CA PRO A 110 19.73 5.92 8.70
C PRO A 110 19.01 5.67 10.03
N ILE A 111 18.26 4.56 10.10
CA ILE A 111 17.58 4.11 11.30
C ILE A 111 18.54 3.88 12.48
N VAL A 112 19.79 3.50 12.19
CA VAL A 112 20.91 3.40 13.12
C VAL A 112 21.73 4.70 13.05
N SER A 113 21.14 5.82 13.48
CA SER A 113 21.77 7.14 13.38
C SER A 113 23.08 7.33 14.17
N LYS A 114 23.37 6.46 15.15
CA LYS A 114 24.55 6.53 16.02
C LYS A 114 25.48 5.34 15.74
N PRO A 115 26.81 5.57 15.57
CA PRO A 115 27.78 4.50 15.38
C PRO A 115 27.73 3.45 16.49
N TRP A 116 28.15 2.23 16.17
CA TRP A 116 28.32 1.19 17.17
C TRP A 116 29.49 1.54 18.12
N ASP A 117 29.28 1.42 19.43
CA ASP A 117 30.27 1.80 20.45
C ASP A 117 31.34 0.72 20.75
N GLY A 118 31.28 -0.43 20.07
CA GLY A 118 32.21 -1.54 20.27
C GLY A 118 31.76 -2.59 21.29
N THR A 119 30.65 -2.36 22.00
CA THR A 119 30.13 -3.30 23.02
C THR A 119 29.08 -4.27 22.46
N LEU A 120 28.95 -5.45 23.07
CA LEU A 120 27.88 -6.41 22.72
C LEU A 120 26.48 -5.85 22.97
N VAL A 121 26.32 -5.04 24.03
CA VAL A 121 25.04 -4.43 24.38
C VAL A 121 24.58 -3.50 23.26
N ASP A 122 25.48 -2.64 22.78
CA ASP A 122 25.15 -1.71 21.71
C ASP A 122 24.97 -2.43 20.36
N ALA A 123 25.70 -3.53 20.12
CA ALA A 123 25.47 -4.38 18.95
C ALA A 123 24.04 -4.96 18.94
N VAL A 124 23.56 -5.46 20.08
CA VAL A 124 22.18 -5.93 20.24
C VAL A 124 21.17 -4.78 20.03
N CYS A 125 21.49 -3.58 20.51
CA CYS A 125 20.65 -2.40 20.28
C CYS A 125 20.60 -2.01 18.79
N CYS A 126 21.73 -2.02 18.09
CA CYS A 126 21.80 -1.80 16.64
C CYS A 126 20.94 -2.81 15.86
N VAL A 127 21.02 -4.09 16.22
CA VAL A 127 20.21 -5.14 15.58
C VAL A 127 18.72 -4.96 15.86
N THR A 128 18.35 -4.53 17.07
CA THR A 128 16.97 -4.18 17.44
C THR A 128 16.41 -3.10 16.51
N LEU A 129 17.18 -2.04 16.28
CA LEU A 129 16.81 -0.96 15.36
C LEU A 129 16.67 -1.47 13.92
N MET A 130 17.68 -2.20 13.45
CA MET A 130 17.75 -2.75 12.09
C MET A 130 16.59 -3.67 11.74
N LEU A 131 16.17 -4.50 12.69
CA LEU A 131 15.08 -5.47 12.49
C LEU A 131 13.71 -4.95 12.95
N HIS A 132 13.61 -3.65 13.25
CA HIS A 132 12.35 -2.96 13.52
C HIS A 132 11.57 -3.51 14.73
N PHE A 133 12.28 -3.74 15.84
CA PHE A 133 11.66 -4.13 17.11
C PHE A 133 11.36 -2.90 17.98
N ASN A 134 10.18 -2.87 18.59
CA ASN A 134 9.77 -1.78 19.49
C ASN A 134 9.89 -2.13 20.98
N HIS A 135 10.42 -3.31 21.28
CA HIS A 135 10.73 -3.73 22.64
C HIS A 135 11.99 -4.61 22.64
N LEU A 136 12.97 -4.25 23.46
CA LEU A 136 14.18 -5.05 23.67
C LEU A 136 14.21 -5.57 25.11
N VAL A 137 14.34 -6.89 25.25
CA VAL A 137 14.56 -7.54 26.54
C VAL A 137 16.04 -7.89 26.66
N LEU A 138 16.73 -7.18 27.55
CA LEU A 138 18.15 -7.33 27.85
C LEU A 138 18.38 -8.34 28.97
N ARG A 139 19.65 -8.72 29.13
CA ARG A 139 20.13 -9.42 30.32
C ARG A 139 20.01 -8.52 31.56
N PRO A 140 19.57 -9.04 32.72
CA PRO A 140 19.54 -8.29 33.98
C PRO A 140 20.88 -7.62 34.30
N GLY A 141 20.84 -6.36 34.73
CA GLY A 141 22.04 -5.59 35.10
C GLY A 141 22.84 -5.01 33.93
N THR A 142 22.34 -5.12 32.69
CA THR A 142 22.97 -4.53 31.51
C THR A 142 22.65 -3.04 31.41
N ALA A 143 23.67 -2.20 31.23
CA ALA A 143 23.52 -0.77 30.99
C ALA A 143 23.62 -0.44 29.49
N VAL A 144 22.61 0.24 28.95
CA VAL A 144 22.63 0.80 27.59
C VAL A 144 23.29 2.18 27.63
N SER A 145 24.13 2.51 26.63
CA SER A 145 24.81 3.80 26.56
C SER A 145 23.81 4.97 26.49
N PRO A 146 24.12 6.15 27.06
CA PRO A 146 23.21 7.31 27.03
C PRO A 146 22.80 7.71 25.61
N GLN A 147 23.74 7.63 24.66
CA GLN A 147 23.50 7.94 23.25
C GLN A 147 22.46 7.00 22.62
N ARG A 148 22.51 5.70 22.94
CA ARG A 148 21.54 4.72 22.41
C ARG A 148 20.20 4.81 23.13
N GLN A 149 20.20 5.12 24.43
CA GLN A 149 18.96 5.40 25.17
C GLN A 149 18.19 6.57 24.56
N GLU A 150 18.88 7.67 24.22
CA GLU A 150 18.28 8.83 23.55
C GLU A 150 17.64 8.43 22.20
N GLN A 151 18.34 7.64 21.40
CA GLN A 151 17.83 7.15 20.12
C GLN A 151 16.64 6.18 20.27
N PHE A 152 16.68 5.28 21.27
CA PHE A 152 15.56 4.39 21.54
C PHE A 152 14.33 5.17 22.00
N ALA A 153 14.53 6.20 22.83
CA ALA A 153 13.48 7.09 23.28
C ALA A 153 12.83 7.85 22.12
N SER A 154 13.62 8.34 21.14
CA SER A 154 13.07 9.03 19.96
C SER A 154 12.18 8.13 19.11
N TYR A 155 12.39 6.82 19.14
CA TYR A 155 11.56 5.82 18.45
C TYR A 155 10.53 5.13 19.35
N SER A 156 10.42 5.55 20.62
CA SER A 156 9.55 4.91 21.63
C SER A 156 9.82 3.41 21.82
N ILE A 157 11.07 2.97 21.64
CA ILE A 157 11.47 1.57 21.85
C ILE A 157 11.60 1.33 23.36
N ARG A 158 10.86 0.34 23.86
CA ARG A 158 10.91 -0.04 25.28
C ARG A 158 12.13 -0.92 25.54
N ILE A 159 12.74 -0.78 26.71
CA ILE A 159 13.79 -1.67 27.20
C ILE A 159 13.28 -2.31 28.49
N SER A 160 13.49 -3.62 28.63
CA SER A 160 13.25 -4.35 29.87
C SER A 160 14.46 -5.20 30.21
N ASP A 161 14.73 -5.35 31.48
CA ASP A 161 15.81 -6.18 32.04
C ASP A 161 15.31 -7.55 32.50
N VAL A 162 14.00 -7.78 32.45
CA VAL A 162 13.34 -9.05 32.78
C VAL A 162 12.40 -9.47 31.65
N TYR A 163 12.48 -10.74 31.26
CA TYR A 163 11.55 -11.33 30.30
C TYR A 163 10.22 -11.67 30.99
N ALA A 164 9.17 -10.93 30.66
CA ALA A 164 7.81 -11.31 31.03
C ALA A 164 7.32 -12.42 30.09
N GLN A 165 6.87 -13.54 30.65
CA GLN A 165 6.24 -14.57 29.85
C GLN A 165 5.00 -13.99 29.15
N PRO A 166 4.80 -14.27 27.85
CA PRO A 166 3.63 -13.78 27.14
C PRO A 166 2.35 -14.38 27.76
N PRO A 167 1.21 -13.69 27.61
CA PRO A 167 -0.09 -14.22 28.04
C PRO A 167 -0.32 -15.64 27.53
N GLN A 168 -0.87 -16.51 28.38
CA GLN A 168 -1.31 -17.83 27.91
C GLN A 168 -2.43 -17.70 26.88
N ILE A 169 -2.57 -18.67 25.99
CA ILE A 169 -3.67 -18.75 25.03
C ILE A 169 -4.61 -19.89 25.39
N TRP A 170 -5.89 -19.55 25.59
CA TRP A 170 -6.96 -20.50 25.87
C TRP A 170 -7.97 -20.49 24.71
N LEU A 171 -8.25 -21.65 24.14
CA LEU A 171 -9.35 -21.83 23.16
C LEU A 171 -10.61 -22.25 23.92
N ILE A 172 -11.72 -21.56 23.69
CA ILE A 172 -13.04 -21.92 24.23
C ILE A 172 -13.98 -22.19 23.06
N THR A 173 -14.50 -23.40 23.00
CA THR A 173 -15.43 -23.83 21.95
C THR A 173 -16.38 -24.91 22.48
N GLN A 174 -17.25 -25.42 21.62
CA GLN A 174 -18.09 -26.57 21.88
C GLN A 174 -17.59 -27.73 21.03
N TYR A 175 -17.52 -28.92 21.62
CA TYR A 175 -17.39 -30.18 20.90
C TYR A 175 -18.71 -30.94 20.96
N PHE A 176 -19.05 -31.62 19.88
CA PHE A 176 -20.26 -32.44 19.80
C PHE A 176 -20.04 -33.61 18.85
N VAL A 177 -20.87 -34.65 18.98
CA VAL A 177 -20.87 -35.80 18.09
C VAL A 177 -21.92 -35.60 17.00
N HIS A 178 -21.46 -35.45 15.76
CA HIS A 178 -22.33 -35.31 14.60
C HIS A 178 -22.81 -36.68 14.11
N SER A 179 -24.08 -36.78 13.72
CA SER A 179 -24.70 -38.04 13.25
C SER A 179 -24.04 -38.61 11.99
N VAL A 180 -23.57 -37.73 11.11
CA VAL A 180 -22.82 -38.10 9.90
C VAL A 180 -21.33 -38.34 10.21
N THR A 181 -20.86 -39.57 10.01
CA THR A 181 -19.49 -40.01 10.32
C THR A 181 -18.40 -39.18 9.63
N LYS A 182 -18.58 -38.79 8.37
CA LYS A 182 -17.58 -37.96 7.65
C LYS A 182 -17.42 -36.60 8.32
N ARG A 183 -18.53 -35.93 8.67
CA ARG A 183 -18.53 -34.67 9.40
C ARG A 183 -17.94 -34.81 10.80
N GLN A 184 -18.21 -35.94 11.47
CA GLN A 184 -17.61 -36.20 12.77
C GLN A 184 -16.08 -36.33 12.70
N LYS A 185 -15.55 -36.95 11.63
CA LYS A 185 -14.09 -37.03 11.41
C LYS A 185 -13.46 -35.65 11.26
N GLU A 186 -14.11 -34.73 10.55
CA GLU A 186 -13.65 -33.34 10.41
C GLU A 186 -13.56 -32.63 11.77
N ILE A 187 -14.64 -32.69 12.56
CA ILE A 187 -14.69 -32.06 13.90
C ILE A 187 -13.62 -32.66 14.83
N ARG A 188 -13.46 -33.99 14.82
CA ARG A 188 -12.42 -34.67 15.59
C ARG A 188 -11.02 -34.26 15.15
N GLN A 189 -10.79 -34.16 13.84
CA GLN A 189 -9.50 -33.72 13.29
C GLN A 189 -9.20 -32.28 13.68
N CYS A 190 -10.19 -31.39 13.63
CA CYS A 190 -10.08 -30.02 14.08
C CYS A 190 -9.66 -29.91 15.55
N LEU A 191 -10.33 -30.65 16.45
CA LEU A 191 -9.94 -30.71 17.87
C LEU A 191 -8.50 -31.22 18.02
N LYS A 192 -8.13 -32.29 17.31
CA LYS A 192 -6.76 -32.85 17.34
C LYS A 192 -5.71 -31.82 16.92
N ASN A 193 -5.97 -31.04 15.88
CA ASN A 193 -5.07 -29.98 15.40
C ASN A 193 -4.88 -28.89 16.47
N ASN A 194 -5.97 -28.42 17.09
CA ASN A 194 -5.89 -27.43 18.17
C ASN A 194 -5.12 -27.96 19.39
N LEU A 195 -5.34 -29.22 19.79
CA LEU A 195 -4.61 -29.83 20.90
C LEU A 195 -3.10 -29.96 20.63
N ALA A 196 -2.75 -30.26 19.37
CA ALA A 196 -1.38 -30.39 18.92
C ALA A 196 -0.64 -29.05 18.77
N ASN A 197 -1.37 -27.92 18.68
CA ASN A 197 -0.75 -26.61 18.57
C ASN A 197 -0.02 -26.24 19.89
N PRO A 198 1.31 -26.02 19.88
CA PRO A 198 2.07 -25.70 21.08
C PRO A 198 1.73 -24.32 21.67
N LEU A 199 1.18 -23.41 20.87
CA LEU A 199 0.79 -22.06 21.30
C LEU A 199 -0.49 -22.06 22.13
N ILE A 200 -1.36 -23.06 21.97
CA ILE A 200 -2.59 -23.20 22.76
C ILE A 200 -2.25 -23.95 24.06
N ASN A 201 -2.32 -23.23 25.18
CA ASN A 201 -2.06 -23.78 26.51
C ASN A 201 -3.22 -24.62 27.03
N LYS A 202 -4.45 -24.21 26.73
CA LYS A 202 -5.67 -24.87 27.23
C LYS A 202 -6.80 -24.84 26.22
N VAL A 203 -7.58 -25.92 26.14
CA VAL A 203 -8.81 -26.03 25.36
C VAL A 203 -9.98 -26.27 26.30
N VAL A 204 -10.90 -25.32 26.38
CA VAL A 204 -12.12 -25.40 27.17
C VAL A 204 -13.27 -25.81 26.26
N LEU A 205 -13.90 -26.94 26.58
CA LEU A 205 -15.04 -27.49 25.85
C LEU A 205 -16.32 -27.30 26.67
N LEU A 206 -17.15 -26.34 26.26
CA LEU A 206 -18.45 -26.06 26.87
C LEU A 206 -19.52 -26.90 26.16
N ASN A 207 -19.77 -28.10 26.68
CA ASN A 207 -20.52 -29.14 25.98
C ASN A 207 -21.90 -29.38 26.58
N GLU A 208 -22.78 -29.99 25.79
CA GLU A 208 -24.14 -30.34 26.23
C GLU A 208 -24.15 -31.55 27.17
N GLU A 209 -23.23 -32.49 26.97
CA GLU A 209 -23.08 -33.73 27.72
C GLU A 209 -21.60 -34.05 27.94
N ASP A 210 -21.31 -35.11 28.71
CA ASP A 210 -19.95 -35.60 28.93
C ASP A 210 -19.43 -36.33 27.69
N LEU A 211 -18.31 -35.88 27.15
CA LEU A 211 -17.72 -36.39 25.90
C LEU A 211 -16.24 -36.73 26.08
N ARG A 212 -15.75 -36.84 27.32
CA ARG A 212 -14.32 -37.05 27.61
C ARG A 212 -13.69 -38.22 26.86
N TYR A 213 -14.46 -39.27 26.60
CA TYR A 213 -14.01 -40.44 25.86
C TYR A 213 -13.54 -40.14 24.42
N GLU A 214 -13.94 -39.01 23.83
CA GLU A 214 -13.56 -38.62 22.46
C GLU A 214 -12.10 -38.14 22.35
N TRP A 215 -11.50 -37.67 23.45
CA TRP A 215 -10.12 -37.17 23.47
C TRP A 215 -9.26 -37.77 24.59
N SER A 216 -9.80 -38.65 25.44
CA SER A 216 -9.06 -39.26 26.55
C SER A 216 -7.84 -40.06 26.13
N SER A 217 -7.79 -40.55 24.89
CA SER A 217 -6.64 -41.25 24.29
C SER A 217 -5.59 -40.31 23.68
N SER A 218 -5.88 -39.01 23.61
CA SER A 218 -4.92 -38.01 23.11
C SER A 218 -3.79 -37.83 24.12
N LYS A 219 -2.54 -37.81 23.63
CA LYS A 219 -1.38 -37.44 24.46
C LYS A 219 -1.42 -36.00 24.98
N TYR A 220 -2.38 -35.20 24.52
CA TYR A 220 -2.62 -33.82 24.94
C TYR A 220 -3.93 -33.66 25.72
N ALA A 221 -4.52 -34.76 26.21
CA ALA A 221 -5.79 -34.73 26.94
C ALA A 221 -5.76 -33.79 28.15
N ASP A 222 -4.61 -33.62 28.80
CA ASP A 222 -4.43 -32.71 29.95
C ASP A 222 -4.64 -31.22 29.60
N LYS A 223 -4.56 -30.84 28.32
CA LYS A 223 -4.92 -29.49 27.87
C LYS A 223 -6.43 -29.25 27.90
N VAL A 224 -7.25 -30.29 27.95
CA VAL A 224 -8.70 -30.19 27.82
C VAL A 224 -9.38 -30.02 29.17
N GLN A 225 -10.17 -28.95 29.31
CA GLN A 225 -11.14 -28.81 30.37
C GLN A 225 -12.55 -28.87 29.78
N GLN A 226 -13.36 -29.84 30.17
CA GLN A 226 -14.76 -29.90 29.78
C GLN A 226 -15.66 -29.34 30.89
N GLU A 227 -16.66 -28.57 30.49
CA GLU A 227 -17.75 -28.12 31.35
C GLU A 227 -19.08 -28.49 30.70
N ILE A 228 -19.97 -29.10 31.47
CA ILE A 228 -21.27 -29.57 30.96
C ILE A 228 -22.32 -28.48 31.21
N ILE A 229 -22.65 -27.73 30.16
CA ILE A 229 -23.61 -26.62 30.20
C ILE A 229 -25.05 -27.03 29.84
N ARG A 230 -25.26 -28.27 29.36
CA ARG A 230 -26.57 -28.88 29.04
C ARG A 230 -27.43 -28.12 28.02
N LYS A 231 -26.82 -27.24 27.24
CA LYS A 231 -27.45 -26.49 26.16
C LYS A 231 -26.43 -26.18 25.07
N ARG A 232 -26.89 -25.92 23.86
CA ARG A 232 -26.04 -25.45 22.77
C ARG A 232 -25.35 -24.15 23.16
N LEU A 233 -24.05 -24.07 22.87
CA LEU A 233 -23.18 -22.95 23.23
C LEU A 233 -23.69 -21.61 22.67
N THR A 234 -23.71 -20.60 23.55
CA THR A 234 -24.05 -19.20 23.21
C THR A 234 -22.86 -18.27 23.44
N TYR A 235 -22.91 -17.07 22.85
CA TYR A 235 -21.90 -16.03 23.13
C TYR A 235 -21.93 -15.56 24.60
N ALA A 236 -23.09 -15.62 25.26
CA ALA A 236 -23.21 -15.37 26.69
C ALA A 236 -22.38 -16.37 27.51
N ASP A 237 -22.44 -17.66 27.17
CA ASP A 237 -21.68 -18.70 27.89
C ASP A 237 -20.18 -18.52 27.71
N LEU A 238 -19.73 -18.17 26.49
CA LEU A 238 -18.33 -17.86 26.19
C LEU A 238 -17.82 -16.70 27.04
N LEU A 239 -18.51 -15.56 27.01
CA LEU A 239 -18.14 -14.36 27.76
C LEU A 239 -18.20 -14.58 29.26
N LYS A 240 -19.24 -15.26 29.76
CA LYS A 240 -19.41 -15.55 31.18
C LYS A 240 -18.31 -16.47 31.68
N TYR A 241 -17.95 -17.51 30.93
CA TYR A 241 -16.84 -18.39 31.29
C TYR A 241 -15.51 -17.61 31.36
N THR A 242 -15.25 -16.75 30.38
CA THR A 242 -14.07 -15.87 30.41
C THR A 242 -14.06 -14.94 31.62
N TYR A 243 -15.20 -14.32 31.90
CA TYR A 243 -15.37 -13.41 33.03
C TYR A 243 -15.13 -14.12 34.38
N GLU A 244 -15.71 -15.29 34.59
CA GLU A 244 -15.71 -15.99 35.88
C GLU A 244 -14.49 -16.89 36.11
N LYS A 245 -14.04 -17.61 35.07
CA LYS A 245 -13.14 -18.77 35.24
C LYS A 245 -11.79 -18.67 34.55
N VAL A 246 -11.64 -17.84 33.52
CA VAL A 246 -10.33 -17.65 32.85
C VAL A 246 -9.43 -16.78 33.75
N PRO A 247 -8.14 -17.10 33.92
CA PRO A 247 -7.21 -16.26 34.67
C PRO A 247 -7.05 -14.86 34.06
N PRO A 248 -6.66 -13.85 34.86
CA PRO A 248 -6.19 -12.57 34.33
C PRO A 248 -5.02 -12.74 33.34
N ASN A 249 -4.78 -11.74 32.50
CA ASN A 249 -3.70 -11.73 31.52
C ASN A 249 -3.62 -13.00 30.65
N THR A 250 -4.76 -13.46 30.14
CA THR A 250 -4.88 -14.64 29.28
C THR A 250 -5.57 -14.25 27.97
N ILE A 251 -4.96 -14.61 26.84
CA ILE A 251 -5.59 -14.44 25.52
C ILE A 251 -6.60 -15.56 25.31
N VAL A 252 -7.83 -15.18 24.99
CA VAL A 252 -8.95 -16.11 24.80
C VAL A 252 -9.37 -16.12 23.34
N ILE A 253 -9.49 -17.31 22.79
CA ILE A 253 -10.01 -17.58 21.45
C ILE A 253 -11.41 -18.17 21.58
N TYR A 254 -12.39 -17.57 20.93
CA TYR A 254 -13.71 -18.15 20.69
C TYR A 254 -13.76 -18.62 19.23
N ALA A 255 -14.13 -19.87 18.97
CA ALA A 255 -14.19 -20.38 17.60
C ALA A 255 -15.30 -21.40 17.41
N ASN A 256 -15.75 -21.56 16.17
CA ASN A 256 -16.58 -22.69 15.77
C ASN A 256 -15.83 -24.03 15.94
N ALA A 257 -16.57 -25.13 16.12
CA ALA A 257 -16.01 -26.45 16.43
C ALA A 257 -15.12 -27.05 15.32
N ASP A 258 -15.28 -26.54 14.11
CA ASP A 258 -14.59 -26.91 12.88
C ASP A 258 -13.48 -25.91 12.47
N ILE A 259 -13.08 -25.04 13.40
CA ILE A 259 -11.97 -24.09 13.20
C ILE A 259 -10.78 -24.45 14.09
N PHE A 260 -9.59 -24.54 13.49
CA PHE A 260 -8.33 -24.66 14.22
C PHE A 260 -7.35 -23.52 13.91
N CYS A 261 -6.48 -23.22 14.88
CA CYS A 261 -5.40 -22.25 14.71
C CYS A 261 -4.10 -22.96 14.32
N ASN A 262 -3.36 -22.42 13.35
CA ASN A 262 -2.02 -22.90 13.01
C ASN A 262 -0.93 -22.10 13.75
N ASP A 263 0.32 -22.22 13.30
CA ASP A 263 1.50 -21.57 13.90
C ASP A 263 1.53 -20.05 13.73
N THR A 264 0.80 -19.50 12.75
CA THR A 264 0.65 -18.04 12.57
C THR A 264 0.00 -17.35 13.77
N LEU A 265 -0.67 -18.10 14.65
CA LEU A 265 -1.22 -17.60 15.92
C LEU A 265 -0.18 -16.88 16.78
N LYS A 266 1.12 -17.20 16.65
CA LYS A 266 2.21 -16.53 17.38
C LYS A 266 2.20 -15.01 17.21
N HIS A 267 1.70 -14.51 16.08
CA HIS A 267 1.61 -13.07 15.81
C HIS A 267 0.66 -12.33 16.76
N VAL A 268 -0.25 -13.02 17.46
CA VAL A 268 -1.09 -12.38 18.49
C VAL A 268 -0.25 -11.73 19.60
N HIS A 269 0.92 -12.29 19.92
CA HIS A 269 1.82 -11.74 20.94
C HIS A 269 2.57 -10.49 20.48
N THR A 270 2.56 -10.19 19.18
CA THR A 270 3.16 -8.96 18.64
C THR A 270 2.26 -7.75 18.80
N VAL A 271 1.02 -7.96 19.28
CA VAL A 271 0.03 -6.90 19.51
C VAL A 271 -0.38 -6.89 20.97
N ASN A 272 -0.50 -5.69 21.54
CA ASN A 272 -1.16 -5.47 22.82
C ASN A 272 -2.66 -5.70 22.66
N MET A 273 -3.17 -6.81 23.18
CA MET A 273 -4.59 -7.20 23.04
C MET A 273 -5.54 -6.48 24.00
N ALA A 274 -5.05 -5.57 24.85
CA ALA A 274 -5.89 -4.79 25.74
C ALA A 274 -6.94 -3.98 24.97
N ASP A 275 -8.21 -4.18 25.31
CA ASP A 275 -9.39 -3.55 24.70
C ASP A 275 -9.53 -3.79 23.18
N LYS A 276 -8.83 -4.79 22.64
CA LYS A 276 -8.91 -5.20 21.23
C LYS A 276 -9.67 -6.53 21.08
N LEU A 277 -10.38 -6.67 19.97
CA LEU A 277 -11.01 -7.92 19.53
C LEU A 277 -10.60 -8.20 18.09
N PHE A 278 -9.88 -9.28 17.84
CA PHE A 278 -9.71 -9.76 16.48
C PHE A 278 -10.93 -10.60 16.10
N ALA A 279 -11.57 -10.29 14.98
CA ALA A 279 -12.68 -11.05 14.43
C ALA A 279 -12.24 -11.58 13.06
N LEU A 280 -11.74 -12.82 13.04
CA LEU A 280 -10.97 -13.37 11.92
C LEU A 280 -11.88 -14.07 10.90
N LEU A 281 -11.65 -13.74 9.64
CA LEU A 281 -12.11 -14.54 8.51
C LEU A 281 -11.26 -15.81 8.38
N ARG A 282 -11.92 -16.92 8.03
CA ARG A 282 -11.29 -18.24 7.94
C ARG A 282 -10.58 -18.51 6.60
N TYR A 283 -9.68 -19.49 6.64
CA TYR A 283 -9.10 -20.15 5.47
C TYR A 283 -9.76 -21.51 5.28
N ASP A 284 -10.19 -21.83 4.07
CA ASP A 284 -10.68 -23.15 3.72
C ASP A 284 -9.52 -24.01 3.22
N GLU A 285 -9.38 -25.20 3.79
CA GLU A 285 -8.45 -26.23 3.32
C GLU A 285 -8.97 -26.84 2.02
N GLN A 286 -8.14 -26.77 0.98
CA GLN A 286 -8.43 -27.32 -0.35
C GLN A 286 -8.12 -28.83 -0.40
N GLU A 287 -8.51 -29.50 -1.48
CA GLU A 287 -8.22 -30.93 -1.68
C GLU A 287 -6.71 -31.25 -1.76
N ASP A 288 -5.90 -30.26 -2.17
CA ASP A 288 -4.44 -30.34 -2.24
C ASP A 288 -3.74 -29.88 -0.94
N GLU A 289 -4.48 -29.76 0.16
CA GLU A 289 -4.03 -29.27 1.46
C GLU A 289 -3.58 -27.79 1.46
N SER A 290 -3.74 -27.07 0.35
CA SER A 290 -3.48 -25.64 0.31
C SER A 290 -4.56 -24.86 1.08
N LEU A 291 -4.17 -23.70 1.64
CA LEU A 291 -5.07 -22.85 2.40
C LEU A 291 -5.50 -21.65 1.56
N ARG A 292 -6.82 -21.47 1.39
CA ARG A 292 -7.38 -20.32 0.66
C ARG A 292 -8.28 -19.49 1.57
N LEU A 293 -8.06 -18.18 1.60
CA LEU A 293 -8.91 -17.25 2.35
C LEU A 293 -10.36 -17.31 1.82
N PHE A 294 -11.34 -17.47 2.71
CA PHE A 294 -12.77 -17.53 2.37
C PHE A 294 -13.31 -16.14 1.99
N GLY A 295 -13.10 -15.71 0.75
CA GLY A 295 -13.57 -14.41 0.28
C GLY A 295 -12.65 -13.79 -0.79
N PRO A 296 -12.31 -12.50 -0.68
CA PRO A 296 -12.37 -11.65 0.52
C PRO A 296 -13.77 -11.08 0.79
N ARG A 297 -14.26 -11.23 2.03
CA ARG A 297 -15.56 -10.67 2.47
C ARG A 297 -15.50 -10.21 3.94
N PRO A 298 -16.26 -9.17 4.33
CA PRO A 298 -16.15 -8.58 5.67
C PRO A 298 -17.14 -9.17 6.70
N ASP A 299 -17.93 -10.18 6.33
CA ASP A 299 -19.17 -10.55 7.02
C ASP A 299 -19.32 -12.06 7.32
N SER A 300 -18.20 -12.77 7.53
CA SER A 300 -18.19 -14.22 7.79
C SER A 300 -17.08 -14.64 8.75
N GLN A 301 -17.00 -13.98 9.92
CA GLN A 301 -15.98 -14.31 10.92
C GLN A 301 -16.37 -15.58 11.70
N ASP A 302 -15.39 -16.46 11.92
CA ASP A 302 -15.59 -17.72 12.66
C ASP A 302 -14.72 -17.83 13.93
N THR A 303 -13.79 -16.89 14.11
CA THR A 303 -12.88 -16.85 15.25
C THR A 303 -12.83 -15.45 15.83
N TRP A 304 -12.88 -15.35 17.16
CA TRP A 304 -12.70 -14.11 17.90
C TRP A 304 -11.60 -14.24 18.94
N ILE A 305 -10.68 -13.28 19.00
CA ILE A 305 -9.54 -13.30 19.94
C ILE A 305 -9.53 -12.03 20.77
N CYS A 306 -9.48 -12.15 22.10
CA CYS A 306 -9.44 -11.01 23.02
C CYS A 306 -8.63 -11.32 24.29
N LEU A 307 -8.27 -10.29 25.05
CA LEU A 307 -7.63 -10.45 26.36
C LEU A 307 -8.70 -10.65 27.45
N SER A 308 -8.50 -11.60 28.36
CA SER A 308 -9.40 -11.90 29.47
C SER A 308 -9.63 -10.68 30.37
N ASP A 309 -8.59 -9.88 30.62
CA ASP A 309 -8.69 -8.65 31.42
C ASP A 309 -9.65 -7.63 30.81
N SER A 310 -9.69 -7.53 29.47
CA SER A 310 -10.63 -6.66 28.77
C SER A 310 -12.07 -7.15 28.92
N VAL A 311 -12.30 -8.47 28.99
CA VAL A 311 -13.63 -8.99 29.31
C VAL A 311 -13.97 -8.71 30.78
N LYS A 312 -13.05 -8.99 31.70
CA LYS A 312 -13.27 -8.85 33.15
C LYS A 312 -13.44 -7.39 33.62
N SER A 313 -12.83 -6.43 32.92
CA SER A 313 -12.94 -5.00 33.27
C SER A 313 -14.28 -4.37 32.91
N ARG A 314 -15.16 -5.09 32.22
CA ARG A 314 -16.46 -4.60 31.73
C ARG A 314 -17.62 -5.17 32.55
N THR A 315 -18.72 -4.42 32.61
CA THR A 315 -20.00 -4.88 33.15
C THR A 315 -20.84 -5.45 32.02
N TRP A 316 -21.33 -6.68 32.17
CA TRP A 316 -22.03 -7.41 31.11
C TRP A 316 -23.52 -7.57 31.41
N ASP A 317 -24.37 -7.25 30.43
CA ASP A 317 -25.70 -7.83 30.33
C ASP A 317 -25.61 -9.12 29.51
N PHE A 318 -25.31 -10.24 30.16
CA PHE A 318 -25.14 -11.53 29.47
C PHE A 318 -26.39 -11.94 28.68
N LYS A 319 -27.58 -11.48 29.05
CA LYS A 319 -28.81 -11.78 28.31
C LYS A 319 -28.80 -11.19 26.91
N ALA A 320 -28.12 -10.05 26.70
CA ALA A 320 -27.93 -9.46 25.38
C ALA A 320 -27.09 -10.35 24.45
N PHE A 321 -26.29 -11.26 25.01
CA PHE A 321 -25.41 -12.19 24.27
C PHE A 321 -25.97 -13.63 24.20
N ASP A 322 -27.20 -13.86 24.65
CA ASP A 322 -27.83 -15.20 24.71
C ASP A 322 -28.37 -15.63 23.34
N TYR A 323 -27.46 -15.82 22.40
CA TYR A 323 -27.72 -16.37 21.07
C TYR A 323 -26.62 -17.37 20.68
N LYS A 324 -27.03 -18.40 19.92
CA LYS A 324 -26.22 -19.57 19.64
C LYS A 324 -25.08 -19.26 18.67
N LEU A 325 -23.90 -19.78 18.97
CA LEU A 325 -22.75 -19.79 18.07
C LEU A 325 -23.09 -20.57 16.78
N GLY A 326 -22.68 -20.04 15.62
CA GLY A 326 -22.92 -20.65 14.31
C GLY A 326 -24.36 -20.52 13.78
N THR A 327 -25.10 -19.50 14.22
CA THR A 327 -26.41 -19.12 13.65
C THR A 327 -26.23 -18.03 12.60
N ALA A 328 -27.11 -17.94 11.59
CA ALA A 328 -26.97 -16.94 10.53
C ALA A 328 -26.94 -15.50 11.09
N GLY A 329 -25.94 -14.71 10.70
CA GLY A 329 -25.72 -13.33 11.16
C GLY A 329 -25.21 -13.16 12.60
N CYS A 330 -24.91 -14.25 13.32
CA CYS A 330 -24.44 -14.17 14.70
C CYS A 330 -23.03 -13.57 14.84
N ASP A 331 -22.20 -13.78 13.82
CA ASP A 331 -20.85 -13.25 13.68
C ASP A 331 -20.84 -11.71 13.65
N ASN A 332 -21.61 -11.13 12.74
CA ASN A 332 -21.74 -9.70 12.52
C ASN A 332 -22.49 -9.01 13.66
N ARG A 333 -23.40 -9.73 14.34
CA ARG A 333 -24.03 -9.26 15.57
C ARG A 333 -23.02 -9.19 16.70
N PHE A 334 -22.25 -10.26 16.90
CA PHE A 334 -21.28 -10.32 17.99
C PHE A 334 -20.20 -9.24 17.85
N THR A 335 -19.70 -8.99 16.64
CA THR A 335 -18.79 -7.85 16.39
C THR A 335 -19.47 -6.51 16.73
N GLY A 336 -20.71 -6.29 16.30
CA GLY A 336 -21.48 -5.08 16.64
C GLY A 336 -21.71 -4.89 18.14
N ASP A 337 -22.06 -5.96 18.85
CA ASP A 337 -22.30 -5.95 20.29
C ASP A 337 -20.97 -5.68 21.06
N MET A 338 -19.87 -6.30 20.63
CA MET A 338 -18.53 -6.06 21.21
C MET A 338 -18.03 -4.63 20.93
N PHE A 339 -18.37 -4.04 19.78
CA PHE A 339 -18.08 -2.64 19.50
C PHE A 339 -18.83 -1.71 20.46
N GLY A 340 -20.11 -2.02 20.74
CA GLY A 340 -20.89 -1.33 21.77
C GLY A 340 -20.28 -1.44 23.17
N MET A 341 -19.52 -2.51 23.42
CA MET A 341 -18.71 -2.70 24.63
C MET A 341 -17.35 -1.99 24.57
N ARG A 342 -17.11 -1.07 23.63
CA ARG A 342 -15.84 -0.32 23.48
C ARG A 342 -14.62 -1.20 23.21
N PHE A 343 -14.77 -2.28 22.46
CA PHE A 343 -13.62 -2.99 21.89
C PHE A 343 -13.22 -2.35 20.56
N LEU A 344 -11.91 -2.21 20.33
CA LEU A 344 -11.37 -1.92 19.00
C LEU A 344 -11.34 -3.23 18.19
N ILE A 345 -12.10 -3.28 17.09
CA ILE A 345 -12.30 -4.51 16.31
C ILE A 345 -11.54 -4.44 14.99
N SER A 346 -10.76 -5.47 14.68
CA SER A 346 -10.05 -5.64 13.40
C SER A 346 -10.08 -7.10 12.94
N ASN A 347 -9.73 -7.35 11.68
CA ASN A 347 -9.72 -8.69 11.08
C ASN A 347 -8.34 -8.98 10.46
N PRO A 348 -7.29 -9.22 11.27
CA PRO A 348 -5.94 -9.47 10.78
C PRO A 348 -5.74 -10.87 10.18
N CYS A 349 -6.73 -11.41 9.47
CA CYS A 349 -6.69 -12.79 8.96
C CYS A 349 -5.59 -13.02 7.92
N GLN A 350 -5.05 -11.98 7.28
CA GLN A 350 -3.92 -12.12 6.36
C GLN A 350 -2.60 -12.41 7.10
N THR A 351 -2.54 -12.14 8.41
CA THR A 351 -1.38 -12.45 9.28
C THR A 351 -1.65 -13.62 10.22
N ILE A 352 -2.86 -13.72 10.79
CA ILE A 352 -3.26 -14.80 11.70
C ILE A 352 -4.32 -15.65 11.01
N GLN A 353 -3.96 -16.87 10.67
CA GLN A 353 -4.80 -17.81 9.94
C GLN A 353 -5.55 -18.74 10.90
N THR A 354 -6.86 -18.84 10.69
CA THR A 354 -7.70 -19.87 11.31
C THR A 354 -8.29 -20.73 10.21
N VAL A 355 -8.06 -22.03 10.28
CA VAL A 355 -8.35 -22.98 9.21
C VAL A 355 -9.65 -23.72 9.49
N HIS A 356 -10.48 -23.84 8.47
CA HIS A 356 -11.80 -24.43 8.52
C HIS A 356 -11.82 -25.81 7.89
N VAL A 357 -12.14 -26.80 8.72
CA VAL A 357 -12.20 -28.21 8.34
C VAL A 357 -13.65 -28.58 8.08
N HIS A 358 -14.15 -28.28 6.87
CA HIS A 358 -15.55 -28.52 6.49
C HIS A 358 -15.71 -28.89 5.01
N GLN A 359 -14.96 -29.88 4.55
CA GLN A 359 -15.01 -30.37 3.18
C GLN A 359 -16.38 -30.99 2.83
N THR A 360 -17.11 -31.51 3.81
CA THR A 360 -18.45 -32.10 3.60
C THR A 360 -19.55 -31.08 3.27
N ALA A 361 -19.35 -29.78 3.56
CA ALA A 361 -20.33 -28.70 3.38
C ALA A 361 -21.71 -28.93 4.07
N ILE A 362 -21.85 -29.91 4.96
CA ILE A 362 -23.09 -30.21 5.69
C ILE A 362 -23.39 -29.10 6.71
N ARG A 363 -24.52 -28.40 6.56
CA ARG A 363 -24.97 -27.31 7.45
C ARG A 363 -26.32 -27.65 8.09
N ASN A 364 -26.40 -27.48 9.41
CA ASN A 364 -27.61 -27.81 10.20
C ASN A 364 -28.39 -26.57 10.68
N TYR A 365 -28.08 -25.37 10.16
CA TYR A 365 -28.80 -24.14 10.47
C TYR A 365 -29.68 -23.70 9.29
N ASN A 366 -30.75 -22.96 9.57
CA ASN A 366 -31.60 -22.35 8.55
C ASN A 366 -31.04 -20.96 8.18
N PRO A 367 -30.59 -20.72 6.95
CA PRO A 367 -30.05 -19.41 6.54
C PRO A 367 -31.04 -18.25 6.66
N LYS A 368 -32.35 -18.53 6.69
CA LYS A 368 -33.41 -17.53 6.87
C LYS A 368 -33.63 -17.13 8.33
N ASP A 369 -33.11 -17.93 9.26
CA ASP A 369 -33.19 -17.65 10.70
C ASP A 369 -32.02 -16.78 11.15
N ILE A 370 -32.05 -15.52 10.69
CA ILE A 370 -31.01 -14.54 10.97
C ILE A 370 -31.22 -13.97 12.37
N VAL A 371 -30.16 -13.98 13.18
CA VAL A 371 -30.17 -13.47 14.55
C VAL A 371 -30.42 -11.96 14.56
N PRO A 372 -31.50 -11.44 15.15
CA PRO A 372 -31.76 -10.00 15.20
C PRO A 372 -30.66 -9.24 15.93
N ALA A 373 -30.28 -8.06 15.45
CA ALA A 373 -29.24 -7.23 16.02
C ALA A 373 -29.64 -5.75 16.06
N LYS A 374 -29.06 -4.98 16.99
CA LYS A 374 -29.17 -3.51 16.98
C LYS A 374 -28.32 -2.91 15.86
N LEU A 375 -27.20 -3.56 15.55
CA LEU A 375 -26.20 -3.17 14.58
C LEU A 375 -25.52 -4.44 14.06
N TYR A 376 -25.30 -4.52 12.75
CA TYR A 376 -24.32 -5.45 12.18
C TYR A 376 -23.04 -4.70 11.85
N MET A 377 -21.90 -5.26 12.25
CA MET A 377 -20.59 -4.69 11.95
C MET A 377 -19.79 -5.63 11.05
N TYR A 378 -19.59 -5.19 9.81
CA TYR A 378 -18.80 -5.86 8.79
C TYR A 378 -17.35 -5.38 8.89
N ILE A 379 -16.41 -6.29 9.12
CA ILE A 379 -14.99 -5.97 9.33
C ILE A 379 -14.13 -6.55 8.21
N HIS A 380 -13.53 -5.66 7.42
CA HIS A 380 -12.74 -6.04 6.26
C HIS A 380 -11.43 -6.77 6.65
N PRO A 381 -11.07 -7.85 5.93
CA PRO A 381 -9.76 -8.50 6.05
C PRO A 381 -8.59 -7.53 5.94
N CYS A 382 -7.60 -7.68 6.80
CA CYS A 382 -6.35 -6.93 6.79
C CYS A 382 -5.16 -7.80 7.27
N SER A 383 -3.95 -7.24 7.20
CA SER A 383 -2.76 -7.74 7.90
C SER A 383 -2.57 -7.01 9.23
N ILE A 384 -1.72 -7.55 10.10
CA ILE A 384 -1.07 -6.77 11.16
C ILE A 384 0.10 -6.02 10.51
N VAL A 385 0.13 -4.70 10.62
CA VAL A 385 1.16 -3.86 10.03
C VAL A 385 2.25 -3.52 11.04
N GLU A 386 3.46 -3.23 10.55
CA GLU A 386 4.57 -2.75 11.39
C GLU A 386 4.40 -1.29 11.79
N LEU A 387 3.92 -0.46 10.85
CA LEU A 387 3.81 0.99 11.01
C LEU A 387 2.38 1.44 11.28
N GLN A 388 2.25 2.41 12.16
CA GLN A 388 1.02 3.14 12.41
C GLN A 388 0.63 3.98 11.19
N GLN A 389 -0.56 3.73 10.64
CA GLN A 389 -1.06 4.56 9.55
C GLN A 389 -1.53 5.92 10.07
N GLN A 390 -0.97 6.98 9.49
CA GLN A 390 -1.35 8.36 9.75
C GLN A 390 -2.17 8.93 8.59
N SER A 391 -3.17 9.74 8.94
CA SER A 391 -4.07 10.40 7.99
C SER A 391 -3.72 11.85 7.70
N VAL A 392 -2.82 12.44 8.50
CA VAL A 392 -2.37 13.85 8.44
C VAL A 392 -0.87 13.88 8.65
N GLY A 393 -0.16 14.77 7.95
CA GLY A 393 1.30 14.91 8.05
C GLY A 393 1.69 15.67 9.31
N ASP A 394 2.98 15.67 9.65
CA ASP A 394 3.46 16.19 10.93
C ASP A 394 3.29 17.71 11.06
N GLU A 395 3.88 18.47 10.14
CA GLU A 395 3.79 19.92 10.12
C GLU A 395 3.19 20.40 8.80
N LYS A 396 2.16 21.26 8.86
CA LYS A 396 1.58 21.90 7.68
C LYS A 396 2.39 23.13 7.30
N VAL A 397 2.92 23.17 6.08
CA VAL A 397 3.75 24.30 5.61
C VAL A 397 2.89 25.31 4.83
N PHE A 398 2.29 24.86 3.74
CA PHE A 398 1.42 25.66 2.87
C PHE A 398 0.45 24.75 2.12
N ALA A 399 -0.50 25.33 1.39
CA ALA A 399 -1.42 24.57 0.54
C ALA A 399 -1.31 25.03 -0.91
N LEU A 400 -1.21 24.09 -1.84
CA LEU A 400 -1.39 24.38 -3.25
C LEU A 400 -2.87 24.68 -3.51
N ALA A 401 -3.13 25.63 -4.41
CA ALA A 401 -4.47 26.11 -4.72
C ALA A 401 -5.41 24.95 -5.15
N PRO A 402 -6.73 25.11 -4.98
CA PRO A 402 -7.71 24.15 -5.50
C PRO A 402 -7.45 23.85 -6.98
N ARG A 403 -7.31 22.56 -7.29
CA ARG A 403 -7.14 22.08 -8.67
C ARG A 403 -8.53 21.92 -9.26
N SER A 404 -8.89 22.80 -10.19
CA SER A 404 -10.16 22.70 -10.89
C SER A 404 -9.96 22.64 -12.39
N THR A 405 -10.48 21.60 -13.02
CA THR A 405 -10.55 21.48 -14.48
C THR A 405 -12.00 21.59 -14.89
N THR A 406 -12.28 22.51 -15.82
CA THR A 406 -13.61 22.70 -16.40
C THR A 406 -13.65 21.98 -17.73
N VAL A 407 -14.38 20.87 -17.81
CA VAL A 407 -14.45 20.04 -19.02
C VAL A 407 -15.79 20.28 -19.73
N THR A 408 -15.73 20.53 -21.03
CA THR A 408 -16.90 20.56 -21.94
C THR A 408 -16.54 19.73 -23.16
N ILE A 409 -17.34 18.71 -23.47
CA ILE A 409 -17.09 17.89 -24.65
C ILE A 409 -17.67 18.58 -25.88
N LYS A 410 -16.81 18.87 -26.86
CA LYS A 410 -17.21 19.40 -28.18
C LYS A 410 -17.18 18.31 -29.23
N GLY A 411 -17.93 18.50 -30.30
CA GLY A 411 -17.95 17.60 -31.44
C GLY A 411 -18.97 18.05 -32.48
N LEU A 412 -18.96 17.40 -33.63
CA LEU A 412 -19.73 17.82 -34.82
C LEU A 412 -21.22 17.46 -34.77
N ASN A 413 -21.62 16.54 -33.88
CA ASN A 413 -23.00 16.05 -33.79
C ASN A 413 -23.48 15.93 -32.34
N ALA A 414 -24.42 16.79 -31.95
CA ALA A 414 -24.96 16.86 -30.59
C ALA A 414 -25.56 15.53 -30.08
N LYS A 415 -26.28 14.77 -30.92
CA LYS A 415 -26.90 13.49 -30.51
C LYS A 415 -25.84 12.41 -30.24
N LYS A 416 -24.76 12.38 -31.02
CA LYS A 416 -23.66 11.44 -30.80
C LYS A 416 -22.87 11.78 -29.52
N LEU A 417 -22.66 13.07 -29.25
CA LEU A 417 -21.98 13.54 -28.04
C LEU A 417 -22.73 13.19 -26.75
N GLN A 418 -24.06 13.28 -26.76
CA GLN A 418 -24.87 12.89 -25.61
C GLN A 418 -24.68 11.40 -25.26
N THR A 419 -24.73 10.52 -26.28
CA THR A 419 -24.45 9.08 -26.11
C THR A 419 -23.04 8.86 -25.55
N TYR A 420 -22.05 9.57 -26.09
CA TYR A 420 -20.67 9.50 -25.66
C TYR A 420 -20.49 9.88 -24.18
N CYS A 421 -21.08 11.00 -23.73
CA CYS A 421 -21.03 11.43 -22.32
C CYS A 421 -21.65 10.38 -21.37
N VAL A 422 -22.76 9.73 -21.78
CA VAL A 422 -23.38 8.65 -21.00
C VAL A 422 -22.48 7.43 -20.90
N MET A 423 -21.76 7.09 -21.97
CA MET A 423 -20.82 5.97 -21.95
C MET A 423 -19.62 6.26 -21.04
N LEU A 424 -19.05 7.47 -21.11
CA LEU A 424 -17.93 7.88 -20.24
C LEU A 424 -18.33 7.99 -18.77
N ALA A 425 -19.58 8.34 -18.45
CA ALA A 425 -20.07 8.42 -17.09
C ALA A 425 -20.02 7.06 -16.34
N ARG A 426 -19.97 5.93 -17.07
CA ARG A 426 -19.86 4.58 -16.48
C ARG A 426 -18.51 4.34 -15.79
N GLU A 427 -17.47 5.05 -16.19
CA GLU A 427 -16.14 4.92 -15.58
C GLU A 427 -16.09 5.55 -14.18
N ASN A 428 -17.06 6.41 -13.84
CA ASN A 428 -17.15 7.13 -12.57
C ASN A 428 -15.84 7.85 -12.16
N ARG A 429 -14.99 8.19 -13.15
CA ARG A 429 -13.72 8.89 -12.98
C ARG A 429 -13.89 10.40 -13.05
N PHE A 430 -14.70 10.85 -14.01
CA PHE A 430 -14.92 12.25 -14.35
C PHE A 430 -16.42 12.48 -14.54
N LYS A 431 -16.86 13.74 -14.39
CA LYS A 431 -18.23 14.14 -14.71
C LYS A 431 -18.23 14.82 -16.08
N TRP A 432 -19.11 14.36 -16.97
CA TRP A 432 -19.12 14.74 -18.38
C TRP A 432 -20.40 15.46 -18.75
N SER A 433 -20.26 16.48 -19.60
CA SER A 433 -21.40 17.14 -20.23
C SER A 433 -20.99 17.75 -21.57
N GLU A 434 -21.91 17.67 -22.51
CA GLU A 434 -21.92 18.30 -23.82
C GLU A 434 -22.61 19.68 -23.81
N VAL A 435 -23.31 20.02 -22.72
CA VAL A 435 -24.13 21.25 -22.61
C VAL A 435 -23.56 22.22 -21.59
N THR A 436 -23.23 21.74 -20.38
CA THR A 436 -22.80 22.60 -19.27
C THR A 436 -21.37 22.26 -18.88
N PRO A 437 -20.44 23.23 -18.85
CA PRO A 437 -19.09 22.98 -18.40
C PRO A 437 -19.08 22.35 -17.01
N THR A 438 -18.42 21.20 -16.88
CA THR A 438 -18.38 20.47 -15.61
C THR A 438 -17.09 20.79 -14.88
N VAL A 439 -17.22 21.36 -13.69
CA VAL A 439 -16.08 21.68 -12.82
C VAL A 439 -15.76 20.49 -11.94
N MET A 440 -14.57 19.95 -12.09
CA MET A 440 -14.00 19.01 -11.13
C MET A 440 -13.32 19.79 -10.01
N ALA A 441 -14.04 20.08 -8.94
CA ALA A 441 -13.46 20.74 -7.78
C ALA A 441 -12.62 19.76 -6.97
N ALA A 442 -11.30 19.94 -6.94
CA ALA A 442 -10.44 19.31 -5.95
C ALA A 442 -10.23 20.24 -4.75
N LYS A 443 -10.00 19.66 -3.58
CA LYS A 443 -9.58 20.40 -2.40
C LYS A 443 -8.17 20.97 -2.61
N PRO A 444 -7.82 22.09 -1.93
CA PRO A 444 -6.42 22.50 -1.80
C PRO A 444 -5.55 21.33 -1.37
N LEU A 445 -4.40 21.17 -2.01
CA LEU A 445 -3.46 20.10 -1.68
C LEU A 445 -2.54 20.57 -0.57
N GLN A 446 -2.70 20.02 0.62
CA GLN A 446 -1.90 20.40 1.77
C GLN A 446 -0.48 19.84 1.63
N ILE A 447 0.51 20.73 1.66
CA ILE A 447 1.92 20.37 1.75
C ILE A 447 2.33 20.30 3.21
N TYR A 448 3.05 19.24 3.53
CA TYR A 448 3.56 18.93 4.84
C TYR A 448 5.09 18.87 4.84
N HIS A 449 5.66 19.03 6.03
CA HIS A 449 7.05 18.82 6.35
C HIS A 449 7.17 17.68 7.36
N TRP A 450 8.05 16.73 7.07
CA TRP A 450 8.44 15.64 7.96
C TRP A 450 9.93 15.71 8.22
N LYS A 451 10.34 15.34 9.45
CA LYS A 451 11.75 15.31 9.85
C LYS A 451 12.24 13.88 9.99
N ASP A 452 13.50 13.65 9.59
CA ASP A 452 14.18 12.36 9.73
C ASP A 452 13.35 11.18 9.19
N ALA A 453 12.86 11.36 7.96
CA ALA A 453 11.89 10.46 7.34
C ALA A 453 12.42 9.82 6.07
N PHE A 454 11.85 8.66 5.76
CA PHE A 454 12.08 7.93 4.53
C PHE A 454 11.02 8.28 3.49
N VAL A 455 11.42 8.32 2.23
CA VAL A 455 10.54 8.43 1.07
C VAL A 455 10.70 7.17 0.23
N THR A 456 9.62 6.43 0.01
CA THR A 456 9.63 5.24 -0.85
C THR A 456 9.78 5.61 -2.31
N ASN A 457 10.11 4.63 -3.16
CA ASN A 457 10.12 4.75 -4.62
C ASN A 457 8.81 5.29 -5.23
N CYS A 458 7.68 5.23 -4.53
CA CYS A 458 6.39 5.75 -4.99
C CYS A 458 5.98 7.05 -4.30
N GLY A 459 6.90 7.70 -3.56
CA GLY A 459 6.68 9.00 -2.93
C GLY A 459 5.91 8.95 -1.61
N VAL A 460 5.85 7.79 -0.95
CA VAL A 460 5.21 7.65 0.37
C VAL A 460 6.23 7.96 1.46
N VAL A 461 5.79 8.75 2.44
CA VAL A 461 6.60 9.06 3.61
C VAL A 461 6.37 8.02 4.71
N TYR A 462 7.45 7.63 5.38
CA TYR A 462 7.39 6.81 6.60
C TYR A 462 8.58 7.09 7.51
N ASP A 463 8.43 6.83 8.81
CA ASP A 463 9.49 6.89 9.81
C ASP A 463 9.60 5.52 10.53
N TYR A 464 10.26 5.47 11.70
CA TYR A 464 10.35 4.24 12.49
C TYR A 464 8.98 3.71 12.98
N LYS A 465 7.97 4.55 13.13
CA LYS A 465 6.70 4.22 13.77
C LYS A 465 5.49 4.40 12.86
N ASN A 466 5.55 5.32 11.93
CA ASN A 466 4.43 5.88 11.20
C ASN A 466 4.62 5.72 9.70
N VAL A 467 3.50 5.56 8.99
CA VAL A 467 3.42 5.69 7.54
C VAL A 467 2.26 6.62 7.20
N TRP A 468 2.49 7.61 6.35
CA TRP A 468 1.49 8.61 5.99
C TRP A 468 0.79 8.22 4.69
N LEU A 469 -0.38 7.58 4.82
CA LEU A 469 -1.18 7.08 3.68
C LEU A 469 -2.52 7.79 3.51
N GLY A 470 -2.91 8.67 4.44
CA GLY A 470 -4.21 9.34 4.40
C GLY A 470 -5.34 8.48 4.97
N SER A 471 -6.58 8.96 4.89
CA SER A 471 -7.74 8.22 5.40
C SER A 471 -8.14 7.07 4.46
N VAL A 472 -8.37 5.89 5.03
CA VAL A 472 -8.87 4.69 4.33
C VAL A 472 -10.38 4.79 4.02
N GLU A 473 -11.10 5.65 4.73
CA GLU A 473 -12.57 5.69 4.74
C GLU A 473 -13.19 6.06 3.38
N ASN A 474 -12.45 6.74 2.50
CA ASN A 474 -12.94 7.20 1.19
C ASN A 474 -12.56 6.27 0.02
N GLY A 475 -12.14 5.03 0.28
CA GLY A 475 -11.66 4.15 -0.78
C GLY A 475 -10.36 4.68 -1.40
N ASN A 476 -9.42 5.09 -0.55
CA ASN A 476 -8.11 5.54 -1.01
C ASN A 476 -7.43 4.38 -1.76
N ALA A 477 -7.53 4.40 -3.09
CA ALA A 477 -6.95 3.41 -3.97
C ALA A 477 -5.45 3.24 -3.75
N PHE A 478 -4.78 4.25 -3.17
CA PHE A 478 -3.39 4.17 -2.78
C PHE A 478 -3.17 3.21 -1.60
N ALA A 479 -3.93 3.34 -0.51
CA ALA A 479 -3.83 2.44 0.64
C ALA A 479 -4.23 0.99 0.27
N GLU A 480 -5.20 0.80 -0.62
CA GLU A 480 -5.65 -0.53 -1.07
C GLU A 480 -4.71 -1.21 -2.09
N LYS A 481 -4.12 -0.44 -3.03
CA LYS A 481 -3.21 -0.96 -4.05
C LYS A 481 -1.78 -1.07 -3.54
N VAL A 482 -1.31 -0.04 -2.83
CA VAL A 482 0.08 0.07 -2.40
C VAL A 482 0.29 -0.64 -1.07
N GLY A 483 -0.71 -0.74 -0.19
CA GLY A 483 -0.61 -1.43 1.11
C GLY A 483 -0.20 -2.91 1.06
N ARG A 484 -0.12 -3.53 -0.13
CA ARG A 484 0.45 -4.87 -0.34
C ARG A 484 1.95 -4.89 -0.70
N ASP A 485 2.46 -3.82 -1.32
CA ASP A 485 3.83 -3.71 -1.86
C ASP A 485 4.36 -2.28 -1.72
N LEU A 486 4.26 -1.68 -0.52
CA LEU A 486 4.74 -0.30 -0.27
C LEU A 486 6.27 -0.14 -0.48
N GLY A 487 6.99 -1.25 -0.70
CA GLY A 487 8.45 -1.24 -0.73
C GLY A 487 9.06 -0.71 0.57
N ILE A 488 8.29 -0.68 1.67
CA ILE A 488 8.79 -0.31 3.00
C ILE A 488 9.78 -1.41 3.37
N ALA A 489 11.06 -1.04 3.32
CA ALA A 489 12.15 -1.94 3.64
C ALA A 489 13.08 -1.20 4.60
N PHE A 490 12.87 -1.42 5.91
CA PHE A 490 13.75 -0.88 6.96
C PHE A 490 15.20 -1.37 6.83
N VAL A 491 15.40 -2.49 6.14
CA VAL A 491 16.69 -3.19 5.99
C VAL A 491 17.31 -2.96 4.61
N GLN A 492 16.76 -2.07 3.78
CA GLN A 492 17.40 -1.66 2.53
C GLN A 492 18.25 -0.41 2.75
N ALA A 493 19.40 -0.35 2.07
CA ALA A 493 20.22 0.86 2.05
C ALA A 493 19.38 2.00 1.45
N ALA A 494 19.31 3.11 2.16
CA ALA A 494 18.61 4.31 1.70
C ALA A 494 19.63 5.36 1.26
N GLU A 495 19.34 6.05 0.15
CA GLU A 495 20.17 7.18 -0.28
C GLU A 495 19.92 8.36 0.66
N LYS A 496 20.97 8.80 1.36
CA LYS A 496 20.89 9.91 2.32
C LYS A 496 20.91 11.24 1.58
N GLN A 497 19.90 12.07 1.82
CA GLN A 497 19.75 13.40 1.24
C GLN A 497 19.55 14.45 2.36
N PRO A 498 20.04 15.68 2.23
CA PRO A 498 19.72 16.74 3.20
C PRO A 498 18.22 17.02 3.25
N ALA A 499 17.59 17.15 2.07
CA ALA A 499 16.16 17.33 1.92
C ALA A 499 15.62 16.53 0.72
N MET A 500 14.36 16.11 0.75
CA MET A 500 13.73 15.29 -0.30
C MET A 500 12.26 15.67 -0.54
N LEU A 501 11.81 15.60 -1.80
CA LEU A 501 10.39 15.71 -2.15
C LEU A 501 9.66 14.37 -1.98
N ALA A 502 8.48 14.43 -1.37
CA ALA A 502 7.54 13.31 -1.29
C ALA A 502 6.29 13.60 -2.14
N ILE A 503 6.31 13.13 -3.38
CA ILE A 503 5.20 13.28 -4.32
C ILE A 503 4.66 11.87 -4.64
N PRO A 504 3.55 11.47 -4.01
CA PRO A 504 2.95 10.16 -4.22
C PRO A 504 2.56 9.89 -5.68
N CYS A 505 2.96 8.73 -6.20
CA CYS A 505 2.54 8.25 -7.51
C CYS A 505 1.67 6.98 -7.36
N THR A 506 0.39 7.08 -7.73
CA THR A 506 -0.61 6.01 -7.54
C THR A 506 -0.36 4.77 -8.40
N THR A 507 0.45 4.88 -9.46
CA THR A 507 0.69 3.82 -10.43
C THR A 507 2.10 3.92 -10.99
N LEU A 508 2.93 2.87 -10.81
CA LEU A 508 4.29 2.82 -11.32
C LEU A 508 4.43 3.20 -12.81
N PRO A 509 3.52 2.82 -13.73
CA PRO A 509 3.60 3.25 -15.14
C PRO A 509 3.64 4.78 -15.33
N ARG A 510 2.90 5.56 -14.52
CA ARG A 510 2.94 7.03 -14.60
C ARG A 510 4.31 7.60 -14.24
N TYR A 511 5.07 6.87 -13.43
CA TYR A 511 6.43 7.22 -13.06
C TYR A 511 7.46 6.82 -14.12
N MET A 512 7.19 5.73 -14.84
CA MET A 512 8.12 5.08 -15.79
C MET A 512 7.90 5.50 -17.24
N HIS A 513 7.14 6.57 -17.50
CA HIS A 513 6.99 7.15 -18.84
C HIS A 513 7.32 8.64 -18.78
N VAL A 514 8.16 9.13 -19.68
CA VAL A 514 8.72 10.50 -19.61
C VAL A 514 7.62 11.57 -19.55
N ASP A 515 6.59 11.44 -20.40
CA ASP A 515 5.52 12.44 -20.48
C ASP A 515 4.60 12.39 -19.25
N LEU A 516 4.32 11.18 -18.74
CA LEU A 516 3.49 11.02 -17.55
C LEU A 516 4.25 11.45 -16.29
N TYR A 517 5.55 11.20 -16.23
CA TYR A 517 6.43 11.72 -15.19
C TYR A 517 6.41 13.26 -15.16
N CYS A 518 6.41 13.92 -16.33
CA CYS A 518 6.27 15.36 -16.40
C CYS A 518 4.93 15.82 -15.79
N LEU A 519 3.82 15.22 -16.22
CA LEU A 519 2.47 15.59 -15.79
C LEU A 519 2.17 15.32 -14.31
N TYR A 520 2.58 14.16 -13.80
CA TYR A 520 2.18 13.65 -12.49
C TYR A 520 3.25 13.77 -11.40
N TYR A 521 4.50 14.09 -11.75
CA TYR A 521 5.58 14.25 -10.78
C TYR A 521 6.27 15.61 -10.91
N LEU A 522 6.85 15.92 -12.07
CA LEU A 522 7.59 17.16 -12.27
C LEU A 522 6.72 18.41 -12.07
N ALA A 523 5.49 18.40 -12.59
CA ALA A 523 4.56 19.52 -12.44
C ALA A 523 4.30 19.88 -10.97
N TYR A 524 4.15 18.87 -10.11
CA TYR A 524 3.98 19.06 -8.67
C TYR A 524 5.28 19.52 -8.00
N ALA A 525 6.43 18.94 -8.38
CA ALA A 525 7.73 19.38 -7.88
C ALA A 525 7.98 20.86 -8.16
N LEU A 526 7.70 21.32 -9.38
CA LEU A 526 7.80 22.73 -9.78
C LEU A 526 6.91 23.64 -8.94
N GLN A 527 5.66 23.25 -8.69
CA GLN A 527 4.75 24.02 -7.85
C GLN A 527 5.25 24.13 -6.40
N ILE A 528 5.75 23.03 -5.84
CA ILE A 528 6.31 23.00 -4.47
C ILE A 528 7.56 23.87 -4.41
N TYR A 529 8.50 23.74 -5.36
CA TYR A 529 9.72 24.54 -5.37
C TYR A 529 9.48 26.05 -5.46
N ARG A 530 8.43 26.49 -6.16
CA ARG A 530 8.06 27.92 -6.26
C ARG A 530 7.60 28.50 -4.94
N GLN A 531 7.03 27.69 -4.05
CA GLN A 531 6.48 28.14 -2.77
C GLN A 531 7.40 27.84 -1.59
N LEU A 532 8.39 26.95 -1.75
CA LEU A 532 9.37 26.67 -0.70
C LEU A 532 10.26 27.90 -0.43
N PRO A 533 10.52 28.23 0.84
CA PRO A 533 11.43 29.31 1.20
C PRO A 533 12.83 29.14 0.60
N ALA A 534 13.47 30.26 0.23
CA ALA A 534 14.78 30.26 -0.42
C ALA A 534 15.95 29.93 0.54
N ASP A 535 15.73 30.06 1.84
CA ASP A 535 16.67 29.79 2.93
C ASP A 535 16.75 28.30 3.33
N GLN A 536 15.83 27.47 2.81
CA GLN A 536 15.84 26.03 3.05
C GLN A 536 16.68 25.28 1.99
N PRO A 537 17.32 24.15 2.36
CA PRO A 537 18.03 23.31 1.40
C PRO A 537 17.05 22.85 0.30
N THR A 538 17.45 22.98 -0.96
CA THR A 538 16.64 22.53 -2.10
C THR A 538 16.35 21.03 -1.97
N PRO A 539 15.08 20.62 -1.80
CA PRO A 539 14.77 19.21 -1.68
C PRO A 539 15.10 18.45 -2.96
N SER A 540 15.75 17.30 -2.82
CA SER A 540 16.03 16.39 -3.92
C SER A 540 14.74 15.83 -4.51
N LEU A 541 14.74 15.54 -5.81
CA LEU A 541 13.66 14.80 -6.45
C LEU A 541 14.13 13.42 -6.89
N TYR A 542 13.19 12.52 -7.14
CA TYR A 542 13.48 11.24 -7.77
C TYR A 542 13.61 11.41 -9.28
N LEU A 543 14.75 11.02 -9.84
CA LEU A 543 15.09 11.14 -11.24
C LEU A 543 14.84 9.83 -11.98
N TYR A 544 13.79 9.79 -12.81
CA TYR A 544 13.59 8.70 -13.78
C TYR A 544 14.63 8.82 -14.91
N PRO A 545 15.60 7.90 -15.07
CA PRO A 545 16.75 8.12 -15.95
C PRO A 545 16.41 8.45 -17.43
N PRO A 546 15.42 7.81 -18.07
CA PRO A 546 15.02 8.18 -19.43
C PRO A 546 14.45 9.60 -19.57
N SER A 547 14.04 10.24 -18.48
CA SER A 547 13.57 11.64 -18.50
C SER A 547 14.70 12.67 -18.52
N ILE A 548 15.97 12.27 -18.31
CA ILE A 548 17.11 13.20 -18.19
C ILE A 548 17.19 14.20 -19.36
N PRO A 549 17.18 13.78 -20.65
CA PRO A 549 17.27 14.73 -21.77
C PRO A 549 16.12 15.73 -21.78
N THR A 550 14.95 15.28 -21.33
CA THR A 550 13.77 16.12 -21.21
C THR A 550 13.92 17.12 -20.08
N LEU A 551 14.34 16.69 -18.89
CA LEU A 551 14.53 17.59 -17.74
C LEU A 551 15.60 18.65 -17.97
N GLN A 552 16.65 18.35 -18.73
CA GLN A 552 17.66 19.35 -19.12
C GLN A 552 17.09 20.50 -19.95
N SER A 553 15.93 20.31 -20.59
CA SER A 553 15.24 21.36 -21.33
C SER A 553 14.32 22.23 -20.48
N PHE A 554 14.16 21.94 -19.18
CA PHE A 554 13.34 22.72 -18.25
C PHE A 554 14.19 23.65 -17.36
N THR A 555 13.66 24.81 -17.06
CA THR A 555 14.13 25.70 -16.00
C THR A 555 13.40 25.37 -14.69
N ILE A 556 13.95 24.42 -13.93
CA ILE A 556 13.29 23.86 -12.74
C ILE A 556 13.50 24.76 -11.52
N ARG A 557 14.75 25.09 -11.21
CA ARG A 557 15.15 26.02 -10.15
C ARG A 557 16.52 26.60 -10.50
N SER A 558 16.84 27.80 -10.02
CA SER A 558 18.18 28.37 -10.17
C SER A 558 19.21 27.59 -9.36
N GLY A 559 20.29 27.12 -10.00
CA GLY A 559 21.39 26.39 -9.36
C GLY A 559 21.38 24.88 -9.60
N HIS A 560 22.28 24.16 -8.92
CA HIS A 560 22.35 22.70 -9.01
C HIS A 560 21.13 22.08 -8.29
N MET A 561 20.42 21.21 -8.99
CA MET A 561 19.27 20.49 -8.46
C MET A 561 19.72 19.09 -8.02
N PRO A 562 19.73 18.79 -6.71
CA PRO A 562 20.07 17.46 -6.25
C PRO A 562 18.95 16.49 -6.66
N ALA A 563 19.33 15.28 -7.04
CA ALA A 563 18.38 14.27 -7.47
C ALA A 563 18.84 12.86 -7.10
N VAL A 564 17.88 12.03 -6.71
CA VAL A 564 18.06 10.62 -6.37
C VAL A 564 17.69 9.78 -7.57
N ARG A 565 18.59 8.91 -8.05
CA ARG A 565 18.28 8.07 -9.21
C ARG A 565 17.16 7.08 -8.86
N TRP A 566 16.03 7.18 -9.56
CA TRP A 566 14.88 6.32 -9.30
C TRP A 566 15.09 4.90 -9.85
N ASN A 567 14.71 3.90 -9.05
CA ASN A 567 14.45 2.52 -9.50
C ASN A 567 13.44 1.84 -8.54
N PRO A 568 12.90 0.66 -8.91
CA PRO A 568 11.88 -0.01 -8.10
C PRO A 568 12.29 -0.41 -6.69
N THR A 569 13.59 -0.40 -6.34
CA THR A 569 14.11 -0.85 -5.04
C THR A 569 14.75 0.27 -4.22
N VAL A 570 14.80 1.51 -4.72
CA VAL A 570 15.46 2.62 -4.02
C VAL A 570 14.50 3.31 -3.07
N CYS A 571 14.98 3.55 -1.85
CA CYS A 571 14.38 4.42 -0.86
C CYS A 571 15.34 5.59 -0.61
N ALA A 572 14.80 6.79 -0.37
CA ALA A 572 15.58 7.93 0.11
C ALA A 572 15.33 8.12 1.60
N TYR A 573 16.33 8.60 2.33
CA TYR A 573 16.18 9.13 3.68
C TYR A 573 16.61 10.59 3.68
N ALA A 574 15.82 11.45 4.30
CA ALA A 574 16.20 12.85 4.43
C ALA A 574 15.87 13.43 5.80
N LYS A 575 16.68 14.42 6.20
CA LYS A 575 16.40 15.20 7.42
C LYS A 575 15.15 16.04 7.26
N ASP A 576 14.94 16.60 6.07
CA ASP A 576 13.77 17.40 5.74
C ASP A 576 13.03 16.82 4.53
N VAL A 577 11.78 16.39 4.71
CA VAL A 577 10.94 15.88 3.62
C VAL A 577 9.76 16.81 3.42
N TYR A 578 9.55 17.27 2.18
CA TYR A 578 8.44 18.15 1.81
C TYR A 578 7.54 17.49 0.77
N GLY A 579 6.24 17.51 0.98
CA GLY A 579 5.35 16.80 0.07
C GLY A 579 3.92 16.75 0.56
N TYR A 580 3.14 15.83 -0.01
CA TYR A 580 1.75 15.64 0.39
C TYR A 580 1.43 14.17 0.60
N ILE A 581 0.39 13.92 1.39
CA ILE A 581 -0.09 12.57 1.66
C ILE A 581 -0.74 11.99 0.41
N PRO A 582 -0.63 10.67 0.14
CA PRO A 582 -1.26 10.07 -1.02
C PRO A 582 -2.76 10.37 -1.15
N GLU A 583 -3.10 11.06 -2.22
CA GLU A 583 -4.46 11.42 -2.63
C GLU A 583 -4.60 11.19 -4.14
N THR A 584 -5.84 11.06 -4.63
CA THR A 584 -6.09 10.97 -6.08
C THR A 584 -5.97 12.35 -6.70
N CYS A 585 -4.89 12.54 -7.46
CA CYS A 585 -4.53 13.79 -8.12
C CYS A 585 -4.64 13.61 -9.64
N GLU A 586 -5.58 14.33 -10.26
CA GLU A 586 -5.68 14.42 -11.73
C GLU A 586 -5.04 15.73 -12.20
N VAL A 587 -4.67 15.81 -13.49
CA VAL A 587 -3.97 16.96 -14.07
C VAL A 587 -4.94 18.14 -14.22
N SER A 588 -4.58 19.29 -13.66
CA SER A 588 -5.32 20.54 -13.82
C SER A 588 -4.53 21.60 -14.57
N SER A 589 -5.16 22.75 -14.82
CA SER A 589 -4.51 23.90 -15.45
C SER A 589 -3.28 24.36 -14.68
N ALA A 590 -3.26 24.22 -13.34
CA ALA A 590 -2.12 24.57 -12.51
C ALA A 590 -0.88 23.72 -12.83
N GLU A 591 -1.05 22.40 -13.04
CA GLU A 591 0.05 21.51 -13.42
C GLU A 591 0.57 21.84 -14.82
N ILE A 592 -0.32 22.10 -15.77
CA ILE A 592 0.07 22.47 -17.14
C ILE A 592 0.79 23.81 -17.19
N GLU A 593 0.28 24.82 -16.47
CA GLU A 593 0.92 26.13 -16.33
C GLU A 593 2.30 26.01 -15.66
N ALA A 594 2.42 25.17 -14.64
CA ALA A 594 3.70 24.91 -13.98
C ALA A 594 4.74 24.37 -14.97
N LEU A 595 4.37 23.37 -15.79
CA LEU A 595 5.25 22.82 -16.81
C LEU A 595 5.58 23.83 -17.91
N ARG A 596 4.58 24.48 -18.50
CA ARG A 596 4.77 25.45 -19.59
C ARG A 596 5.64 26.63 -19.17
N SER A 597 5.44 27.16 -17.96
CA SER A 597 6.26 28.26 -17.43
C SER A 597 7.70 27.85 -17.16
N ALA A 598 7.94 26.55 -16.92
CA ALA A 598 9.27 25.99 -16.68
C ALA A 598 9.91 25.41 -17.95
N PHE A 599 9.25 25.44 -19.11
CA PHE A 599 9.74 24.87 -20.36
C PHE A 599 9.99 25.99 -21.38
N PRO A 600 11.23 26.54 -21.47
CA PRO A 600 11.52 27.72 -22.31
C PRO A 600 11.25 27.54 -23.80
N LEU A 601 11.21 26.30 -24.29
CA LEU A 601 10.89 26.00 -25.68
C LEU A 601 9.39 26.12 -25.97
N TRP A 602 8.52 26.14 -24.96
CA TRP A 602 7.08 26.22 -25.17
C TRP A 602 6.65 27.54 -25.82
N GLN A 603 5.68 27.45 -26.73
CA GLN A 603 5.13 28.60 -27.44
C GLN A 603 3.63 28.73 -27.13
N PRO A 604 3.18 29.92 -26.65
CA PRO A 604 1.77 30.12 -26.29
C PRO A 604 0.84 30.26 -27.48
N THR A 605 1.38 30.62 -28.65
CA THR A 605 0.61 30.93 -29.87
C THR A 605 0.69 29.82 -30.91
N CYS A 606 -0.42 29.59 -31.60
CA CYS A 606 -0.49 28.70 -32.76
C CYS A 606 0.24 29.28 -33.98
N THR A 607 0.83 28.40 -34.77
CA THR A 607 1.46 28.69 -36.08
C THR A 607 0.79 27.88 -37.19
N THR A 608 1.19 28.05 -38.46
CA THR A 608 0.69 27.25 -39.60
C THR A 608 1.32 25.85 -39.66
N LYS A 609 1.18 25.11 -38.55
CA LYS A 609 1.71 23.75 -38.39
C LYS A 609 0.60 22.81 -37.94
N CYS A 610 0.37 21.75 -38.70
CA CYS A 610 -0.56 20.67 -38.36
C CYS A 610 0.24 19.47 -37.84
N VAL A 611 0.00 19.08 -36.59
CA VAL A 611 0.59 17.89 -35.97
C VAL A 611 -0.37 16.73 -36.12
N VAL A 612 0.09 15.61 -36.66
CA VAL A 612 -0.69 14.37 -36.71
C VAL A 612 0.04 13.30 -35.90
N LEU A 613 -0.65 12.72 -34.91
CA LEU A 613 -0.12 11.57 -34.18
C LEU A 613 -0.29 10.31 -35.03
N VAL A 614 0.81 9.80 -35.58
CA VAL A 614 0.80 8.63 -36.48
C VAL A 614 0.94 7.32 -35.72
N ASP A 615 0.17 6.32 -36.15
CA ASP A 615 0.14 4.96 -35.60
C ASP A 615 -0.30 3.95 -36.68
N GLU A 616 -0.67 2.73 -36.27
CA GLU A 616 -1.17 1.70 -37.19
C GLU A 616 -2.49 2.10 -37.89
N PHE A 617 -3.25 3.03 -37.31
CA PHE A 617 -4.49 3.56 -37.88
C PHE A 617 -4.23 4.83 -38.69
N LEU A 618 -3.56 5.85 -38.16
CA LEU A 618 -3.13 7.03 -38.91
C LEU A 618 -1.72 6.81 -39.48
N VAL A 619 -1.61 6.00 -40.52
CA VAL A 619 -0.30 5.67 -41.12
C VAL A 619 0.29 6.85 -41.90
N PRO A 620 1.62 6.98 -41.97
CA PRO A 620 2.28 8.12 -42.61
C PRO A 620 1.82 8.44 -44.04
N GLU A 621 1.63 7.39 -44.86
CA GLU A 621 1.21 7.53 -46.25
C GLU A 621 -0.20 8.13 -46.36
N PHE A 622 -1.10 7.73 -45.46
CA PHE A 622 -2.45 8.28 -45.40
C PHE A 622 -2.45 9.76 -45.01
N VAL A 623 -1.55 10.16 -44.11
CA VAL A 623 -1.43 11.57 -43.71
C VAL A 623 -0.99 12.44 -44.90
N GLU A 624 0.06 12.03 -45.62
CA GLU A 624 0.56 12.77 -46.79
C GLU A 624 -0.42 12.77 -47.97
N GLU A 625 -1.05 11.64 -48.27
CA GLU A 625 -1.91 11.51 -49.45
C GLU A 625 -3.32 12.08 -49.24
N SER A 626 -3.82 12.10 -47.99
CA SER A 626 -5.23 12.41 -47.72
C SER A 626 -5.47 13.56 -46.76
N ILE A 627 -4.61 13.80 -45.77
CA ILE A 627 -4.79 14.89 -44.78
C ILE A 627 -4.07 16.16 -45.25
N ALA A 628 -2.79 16.05 -45.62
CA ALA A 628 -1.97 17.19 -46.05
C ALA A 628 -2.60 18.00 -47.21
N PRO A 629 -3.20 17.40 -48.25
CA PRO A 629 -3.79 18.14 -49.36
C PRO A 629 -5.05 18.93 -49.00
N LEU A 630 -5.63 18.70 -47.81
CA LEU A 630 -6.82 19.41 -47.33
C LEU A 630 -6.47 20.69 -46.55
N LEU A 631 -5.19 20.90 -46.22
CA LEU A 631 -4.75 22.08 -45.48
C LEU A 631 -4.49 23.26 -46.44
N PRO A 632 -4.69 24.51 -45.98
CA PRO A 632 -4.38 25.69 -46.79
C PRO A 632 -2.89 25.79 -47.16
N ALA A 633 -2.59 26.54 -48.22
CA ALA A 633 -1.21 26.81 -48.63
C ALA A 633 -0.40 27.46 -47.48
N GLY A 634 0.84 26.99 -47.29
CA GLY A 634 1.72 27.48 -46.21
C GLY A 634 1.61 26.70 -44.89
N TRP A 635 0.67 25.78 -44.76
CA TRP A 635 0.64 24.83 -43.65
C TRP A 635 1.65 23.71 -43.84
N LYS A 636 2.41 23.40 -42.77
CA LYS A 636 3.31 22.25 -42.73
C LYS A 636 2.71 21.13 -41.89
N VAL A 637 2.73 19.91 -42.42
CA VAL A 637 2.32 18.71 -41.67
C VAL A 637 3.53 18.10 -40.98
N GLU A 638 3.44 17.98 -39.66
CA GLU A 638 4.43 17.31 -38.83
C GLU A 638 3.84 15.98 -38.35
N GLN A 639 4.47 14.88 -38.71
CA GLN A 639 4.04 13.54 -38.32
C GLN A 639 4.81 13.09 -37.08
N VAL A 640 4.11 12.94 -35.95
CA VAL A 640 4.72 12.58 -34.68
C VAL A 640 4.32 11.16 -34.33
N LEU A 641 5.29 10.26 -34.21
CA LEU A 641 5.01 8.87 -33.85
C LEU A 641 4.30 8.81 -32.50
N ARG A 642 3.21 8.06 -32.42
CA ARG A 642 2.39 7.97 -31.21
C ARG A 642 3.15 7.42 -29.99
N THR A 643 4.17 6.60 -30.20
CA THR A 643 5.04 6.05 -29.14
C THR A 643 6.26 6.94 -28.80
N SER A 644 6.48 8.04 -29.53
CA SER A 644 7.53 9.00 -29.15
C SER A 644 7.14 9.75 -27.87
N SER A 645 8.14 10.16 -27.09
CA SER A 645 7.98 10.88 -25.83
C SER A 645 9.17 11.80 -25.58
N GLY A 646 9.04 12.70 -24.59
CA GLY A 646 10.12 13.59 -24.18
C GLY A 646 10.41 14.74 -25.15
N VAL A 647 11.54 15.41 -24.92
CA VAL A 647 11.88 16.70 -25.56
C VAL A 647 11.91 16.65 -27.09
N GLU A 648 12.33 15.55 -27.69
CA GLU A 648 12.32 15.36 -29.15
C GLU A 648 10.90 15.42 -29.70
N ALA A 649 9.96 14.72 -29.07
CA ALA A 649 8.55 14.77 -29.44
C ALA A 649 7.95 16.16 -29.15
N TYR A 650 8.33 16.78 -28.04
CA TYR A 650 7.84 18.11 -27.67
C TYR A 650 8.23 19.18 -28.72
N ARG A 651 9.47 19.15 -29.23
CA ARG A 651 9.92 20.06 -30.29
C ARG A 651 9.08 19.94 -31.56
N GLN A 652 8.64 18.73 -31.91
CA GLN A 652 7.76 18.49 -33.04
C GLN A 652 6.33 18.97 -32.79
N ILE A 653 5.90 19.14 -31.55
CA ILE A 653 4.52 19.54 -31.21
C ILE A 653 4.38 21.04 -30.97
N VAL A 654 5.35 21.66 -30.30
CA VAL A 654 5.33 23.09 -29.92
C VAL A 654 4.95 23.99 -31.10
N GLY A 655 4.08 24.95 -30.84
CA GLY A 655 3.63 25.93 -31.84
C GLY A 655 2.59 25.39 -32.83
N ALA A 656 2.09 24.15 -32.71
CA ALA A 656 1.06 23.63 -33.60
C ALA A 656 -0.23 24.48 -33.61
N GLY A 657 -0.77 24.72 -34.80
CA GLY A 657 -2.07 25.36 -35.02
C GLY A 657 -3.21 24.40 -35.30
N LEU A 658 -2.93 23.11 -35.47
CA LEU A 658 -3.93 22.03 -35.54
C LEU A 658 -3.28 20.75 -35.04
N CYS A 659 -4.00 19.95 -34.26
CA CYS A 659 -3.58 18.61 -33.86
C CYS A 659 -4.63 17.57 -34.25
N ILE A 660 -4.22 16.43 -34.80
CA ILE A 660 -5.10 15.31 -35.16
C ILE A 660 -4.56 14.03 -34.51
N LEU A 661 -5.43 13.28 -33.84
CA LEU A 661 -5.09 11.99 -33.26
C LEU A 661 -6.24 11.00 -33.37
N PHE A 662 -5.90 9.71 -33.40
CA PHE A 662 -6.84 8.63 -33.16
C PHE A 662 -6.57 8.03 -31.79
N ASN A 663 -7.55 8.05 -30.89
CA ASN A 663 -7.39 7.60 -29.51
C ASN A 663 -8.06 6.24 -29.26
N LEU A 664 -7.46 5.44 -28.39
CA LEU A 664 -7.94 4.13 -27.95
C LEU A 664 -7.83 4.01 -26.43
N PRO A 665 -8.68 3.21 -25.78
CA PRO A 665 -8.69 3.08 -24.32
C PRO A 665 -7.34 2.65 -23.73
N LYS A 666 -7.01 3.21 -22.56
CA LYS A 666 -5.84 2.86 -21.72
C LYS A 666 -4.50 3.13 -22.40
N GLN A 667 -4.42 4.21 -23.18
CA GLN A 667 -3.18 4.62 -23.87
C GLN A 667 -2.77 6.04 -23.48
N GLU A 668 -2.87 6.38 -22.18
CA GLU A 668 -2.55 7.72 -21.67
C GLU A 668 -1.10 8.16 -21.97
N GLU A 669 -0.15 7.22 -21.93
CA GLU A 669 1.25 7.46 -22.35
C GLU A 669 1.40 7.97 -23.79
N GLN A 670 0.47 7.64 -24.68
CA GLN A 670 0.61 7.88 -26.11
C GLN A 670 0.22 9.30 -26.54
N TRP A 671 -0.68 9.95 -25.80
CA TRP A 671 -1.10 11.33 -26.05
C TRP A 671 -0.63 12.32 -24.98
N ALA A 672 -0.01 11.86 -23.89
CA ALA A 672 0.44 12.72 -22.79
C ALA A 672 1.28 13.92 -23.26
N LYS A 673 2.24 13.74 -24.19
CA LYS A 673 3.06 14.80 -24.81
C LYS A 673 2.29 16.01 -25.36
N LEU A 674 1.01 15.85 -25.68
CA LEU A 674 0.16 16.92 -26.22
C LEU A 674 -0.12 18.03 -25.21
N TRP A 675 0.28 17.88 -23.94
CA TRP A 675 0.29 19.00 -22.97
C TRP A 675 1.09 20.22 -23.46
N THR A 676 2.06 20.00 -24.36
CA THR A 676 2.92 21.03 -24.97
C THR A 676 2.26 21.84 -26.08
N LEU A 677 1.05 21.48 -26.53
CA LEU A 677 0.32 22.25 -27.53
C LEU A 677 0.09 23.71 -27.07
N PRO A 678 0.00 24.68 -27.98
CA PRO A 678 -0.36 26.06 -27.62
C PRO A 678 -1.78 26.16 -27.05
N MET A 679 -2.05 27.23 -26.30
CA MET A 679 -3.40 27.49 -25.80
C MET A 679 -4.35 27.79 -26.97
N GLY A 680 -5.56 27.25 -26.90
CA GLY A 680 -6.57 27.38 -27.95
C GLY A 680 -6.30 26.56 -29.21
N CYS A 681 -5.26 25.72 -29.24
CA CYS A 681 -4.96 24.88 -30.40
C CYS A 681 -6.15 23.94 -30.72
N PRO A 682 -6.76 24.03 -31.92
CA PRO A 682 -7.76 23.09 -32.37
C PRO A 682 -7.20 21.67 -32.37
N THR A 683 -7.86 20.76 -31.66
CA THR A 683 -7.39 19.38 -31.56
C THR A 683 -8.52 18.39 -31.86
N LEU A 684 -8.38 17.62 -32.93
CA LEU A 684 -9.38 16.67 -33.40
C LEU A 684 -9.03 15.26 -32.90
N GLU A 685 -9.77 14.81 -31.90
CA GLU A 685 -9.66 13.47 -31.35
C GLU A 685 -10.70 12.55 -31.98
N PHE A 686 -10.23 11.59 -32.78
CA PHE A 686 -11.06 10.54 -33.35
C PHE A 686 -11.05 9.31 -32.45
N GLN A 687 -12.21 8.70 -32.19
CA GLN A 687 -12.32 7.49 -31.38
C GLN A 687 -13.23 6.45 -32.05
N ASN A 688 -13.07 5.18 -31.69
CA ASN A 688 -14.05 4.16 -32.04
C ASN A 688 -15.27 4.29 -31.10
N GLU A 689 -16.49 4.38 -31.65
CA GLU A 689 -17.72 4.55 -30.85
C GLU A 689 -17.95 3.45 -29.80
N LEU A 690 -17.36 2.26 -29.96
CA LEU A 690 -17.48 1.15 -29.02
C LEU A 690 -16.38 1.11 -27.96
N LYS A 691 -15.34 1.94 -28.10
CA LYS A 691 -14.13 1.95 -27.26
C LYS A 691 -13.81 3.40 -26.85
N VAL A 692 -14.76 4.02 -26.18
CA VAL A 692 -14.66 5.42 -25.74
C VAL A 692 -13.75 5.58 -24.52
N GLU A 693 -12.99 6.67 -24.45
CA GLU A 693 -12.16 7.04 -23.30
C GLU A 693 -12.08 8.57 -23.16
N GLY A 694 -12.25 9.09 -21.95
CA GLY A 694 -12.30 10.54 -21.72
C GLY A 694 -10.97 11.18 -21.27
N GLY A 695 -9.92 10.39 -21.03
CA GLY A 695 -8.67 10.87 -20.43
C GLY A 695 -8.03 12.05 -21.18
N PHE A 696 -7.99 11.99 -22.51
CA PHE A 696 -7.43 13.06 -23.33
C PHE A 696 -8.28 14.34 -23.25
N GLN A 697 -9.61 14.25 -23.27
CA GLN A 697 -10.51 15.40 -23.16
C GLN A 697 -10.31 16.16 -21.84
N HIS A 698 -9.99 15.43 -20.76
CA HIS A 698 -9.61 16.05 -19.49
C HIS A 698 -8.27 16.79 -19.60
N LEU A 699 -7.23 16.17 -20.18
CA LEU A 699 -5.94 16.83 -20.42
C LEU A 699 -6.10 18.07 -21.30
N ALA A 700 -6.88 17.97 -22.38
CA ALA A 700 -7.12 19.06 -23.31
C ALA A 700 -7.77 20.26 -22.62
N ALA A 701 -8.77 20.01 -21.76
CA ALA A 701 -9.38 21.03 -20.94
C ALA A 701 -8.36 21.67 -19.97
N ALA A 702 -7.55 20.86 -19.27
CA ALA A 702 -6.50 21.36 -18.38
C ALA A 702 -5.46 22.21 -19.14
N ALA A 703 -5.11 21.82 -20.36
CA ALA A 703 -4.17 22.52 -21.22
C ALA A 703 -4.78 23.69 -22.00
N SER A 704 -6.07 23.98 -21.79
CA SER A 704 -6.83 25.03 -22.48
C SER A 704 -6.82 24.89 -24.00
N LEU A 705 -6.98 23.67 -24.51
CA LEU A 705 -7.07 23.36 -25.95
C LEU A 705 -8.51 23.48 -26.46
N ASP A 706 -8.67 23.75 -27.75
CA ASP A 706 -9.97 23.67 -28.41
C ASP A 706 -10.21 22.26 -28.98
N ALA A 707 -10.47 21.31 -28.09
CA ALA A 707 -10.56 19.90 -28.44
C ALA A 707 -11.97 19.45 -28.86
N TYR A 708 -12.03 18.69 -29.96
CA TYR A 708 -13.25 18.06 -30.50
C TYR A 708 -13.13 16.54 -30.38
N CYS A 709 -14.15 15.90 -29.83
CA CYS A 709 -14.28 14.45 -29.80
C CYS A 709 -15.20 13.98 -30.93
N ILE A 710 -14.67 13.15 -31.83
CA ILE A 710 -15.36 12.70 -33.04
C ILE A 710 -15.43 11.16 -33.04
N PRO A 711 -16.55 10.57 -32.58
CA PRO A 711 -16.73 9.12 -32.61
C PRO A 711 -16.98 8.62 -34.04
N LEU A 712 -16.16 7.67 -34.47
CA LEU A 712 -16.26 6.95 -35.74
C LEU A 712 -17.09 5.67 -35.56
N HIS A 713 -17.93 5.38 -36.54
CA HIS A 713 -18.73 4.17 -36.54
C HIS A 713 -17.87 2.92 -36.73
N LYS A 714 -18.34 1.79 -36.18
CA LYS A 714 -17.69 0.49 -36.37
C LYS A 714 -17.51 0.20 -37.87
N GLY A 715 -16.28 -0.12 -38.25
CA GLY A 715 -15.92 -0.54 -39.61
C GLY A 715 -14.51 -1.11 -39.67
N THR A 716 -14.08 -1.49 -40.86
CA THR A 716 -12.67 -1.79 -41.15
C THR A 716 -11.81 -0.53 -41.01
N PRO A 717 -10.48 -0.65 -40.83
CA PRO A 717 -9.60 0.51 -40.75
C PRO A 717 -9.74 1.49 -41.93
N ILE A 718 -9.94 0.96 -43.14
CA ILE A 718 -10.11 1.75 -44.36
C ILE A 718 -11.43 2.55 -44.32
N GLU A 719 -12.54 1.89 -43.98
CA GLU A 719 -13.85 2.55 -43.85
C GLU A 719 -13.82 3.63 -42.76
N MET A 720 -13.16 3.36 -41.63
CA MET A 720 -13.02 4.33 -40.56
C MET A 720 -12.14 5.53 -40.96
N ARG A 721 -11.07 5.33 -41.74
CA ARG A 721 -10.26 6.43 -42.32
C ARG A 721 -11.08 7.30 -43.27
N GLN A 722 -11.95 6.70 -44.09
CA GLN A 722 -12.86 7.46 -44.96
C GLN A 722 -13.88 8.29 -44.16
N GLN A 723 -14.42 7.72 -43.08
CA GLN A 723 -15.27 8.46 -42.14
C GLN A 723 -14.52 9.64 -41.51
N LEU A 724 -13.28 9.41 -41.08
CA LEU A 724 -12.40 10.45 -40.53
C LEU A 724 -12.22 11.61 -41.52
N LEU A 725 -11.88 11.33 -42.79
CA LEU A 725 -11.73 12.39 -43.81
C LEU A 725 -13.02 13.17 -44.03
N THR A 726 -14.16 12.48 -44.02
CA THR A 726 -15.48 13.12 -44.21
C THR A 726 -15.77 14.09 -43.07
N GLN A 727 -15.55 13.65 -41.82
CA GLN A 727 -15.74 14.48 -40.63
C GLN A 727 -14.72 15.62 -40.55
N PHE A 728 -13.46 15.37 -40.95
CA PHE A 728 -12.42 16.40 -40.98
C PHE A 728 -12.75 17.50 -41.99
N LYS A 729 -13.21 17.15 -43.20
CA LYS A 729 -13.67 18.12 -44.21
C LYS A 729 -14.85 18.94 -43.70
N GLN A 730 -15.81 18.30 -43.02
CA GLN A 730 -16.92 19.01 -42.39
C GLN A 730 -16.41 20.02 -41.36
N TRP A 731 -15.49 19.60 -40.49
CA TRP A 731 -14.93 20.48 -39.47
C TRP A 731 -14.21 21.70 -40.07
N LEU A 732 -13.42 21.50 -41.14
CA LEU A 732 -12.72 22.59 -41.85
C LEU A 732 -13.68 23.63 -42.45
N VAL A 733 -14.87 23.21 -42.89
CA VAL A 733 -15.90 24.13 -43.41
C VAL A 733 -16.50 24.95 -42.28
N GLU A 734 -16.76 24.33 -41.12
CA GLU A 734 -17.30 25.01 -39.94
C GLU A 734 -16.27 25.90 -39.25
N HIS A 735 -14.98 25.57 -39.37
CA HIS A 735 -13.85 26.24 -38.70
C HIS A 735 -12.70 26.49 -39.69
N PRO A 736 -12.80 27.54 -40.54
CA PRO A 736 -11.74 27.87 -41.50
C PRO A 736 -10.40 28.15 -40.80
N LEU A 737 -9.34 27.50 -41.28
CA LEU A 737 -7.98 27.72 -40.78
C LEU A 737 -7.42 29.06 -41.27
N MET A 738 -6.57 29.71 -40.46
CA MET A 738 -5.93 30.97 -40.83
C MET A 738 -4.99 30.80 -42.04
N GLU A 739 -4.97 31.79 -42.93
CA GLU A 739 -3.99 31.90 -44.01
C GLU A 739 -2.64 32.39 -43.47
N ALA A 740 -1.53 31.89 -44.02
CA ALA A 740 -0.20 32.28 -43.58
C ALA A 740 0.05 33.78 -43.82
N ALA A 741 0.43 34.53 -42.79
CA ALA A 741 0.95 35.88 -42.98
C ALA A 741 2.43 35.82 -43.43
N ASP A 742 2.85 36.79 -44.24
CA ASP A 742 4.23 36.90 -44.75
C ASP A 742 5.29 36.82 -43.63
N PRO A 743 6.45 36.20 -43.89
CA PRO A 743 7.45 35.92 -42.87
C PRO A 743 8.06 37.23 -42.31
N VAL A 744 7.94 37.43 -41.00
CA VAL A 744 8.71 38.41 -40.24
C VAL A 744 10.14 37.86 -40.04
N PRO A 745 11.21 38.67 -40.24
CA PRO A 745 12.58 38.19 -40.19
C PRO A 745 13.00 37.71 -38.80
N ASP A 746 13.89 36.71 -38.80
CA ASP A 746 14.42 35.97 -37.65
C ASP A 746 14.73 36.84 -36.43
N VAL A 747 14.06 36.54 -35.31
CA VAL A 747 14.44 37.05 -34.00
C VAL A 747 15.58 36.18 -33.45
N VAL A 748 16.69 36.87 -33.21
CA VAL A 748 17.96 36.40 -32.62
C VAL A 748 17.74 35.46 -31.43
N SER A 749 18.48 34.33 -31.43
CA SER A 749 18.50 33.40 -30.32
C SER A 749 19.03 34.05 -29.03
N PRO A 750 18.38 33.87 -27.87
CA PRO A 750 19.02 34.15 -26.59
C PRO A 750 19.93 32.96 -26.26
N THR A 751 21.22 33.24 -26.13
CA THR A 751 22.22 32.38 -25.51
C THR A 751 21.84 32.08 -24.06
N GLY A 752 21.25 30.91 -23.83
CA GLY A 752 20.99 30.35 -22.50
C GLY A 752 22.16 29.47 -22.05
N ILE A 753 22.79 29.86 -20.95
CA ILE A 753 23.88 29.16 -20.27
C ILE A 753 23.42 27.75 -19.88
N PHE A 754 24.12 26.73 -20.40
CA PHE A 754 23.94 25.33 -20.00
C PHE A 754 24.40 25.14 -18.55
N LEU A 755 23.48 24.80 -17.65
CA LEU A 755 23.82 24.28 -16.32
C LEU A 755 24.02 22.77 -16.44
N SER A 756 25.18 22.30 -15.99
CA SER A 756 25.47 20.88 -15.82
C SER A 756 24.59 20.30 -14.71
N LEU A 757 23.83 19.26 -15.05
CA LEU A 757 23.26 18.32 -14.07
C LEU A 757 24.38 17.61 -13.31
#